data_AF-A0A7Y0Q5U8-F1
#
_entry.id   AF-A0A7Y0Q5U8-F1
#
_cell.length_a   1.000
_cell.length_b   1.000
_cell.length_c   1.000
_cell.angle_alpha   90.00
_cell.angle_beta   90.00
_cell.angle_gamma   90.00
#
_symmetry.space_group_name_H-M   'P 1'
#
loop_
_entity.id
_entity.type
_entity.pdbx_description
1 polymer ?
#
loop_
_entity_poly.entity_id
_entity_poly.type
_entity_poly.pdbx_seq_one_letter_code
_entity_poly.pdbx_strand_id
1 'polypeptide(L)'
;MALWGGRFKEQASVQFKKFNDSLPVDYRMAVQDIVGSIAWAGALNQVGVLSDDEVTRLEAALLELKASVEENPKQILLSDAEDIHSWVEIQLIEKTGDLGKKLHTGRSRNDQVATDLKLWCKQTGGDLLYALVTLQEALMNLAERESNTVLPGYTHLQRAQPVTFGHWCLAYVEMFNRDIGRLKDSLYRLDVSPLGSGALAGTAYPIDREQLAHNLGFRTATLNSLDAVSDRDHVIELLSTASISMMHLSRFAEDLIFYNSGEAGFVEMSDLVSSGSSLMPQKKNPDACELIRGKAGRVFGSLTGMLTTMKALALAYNKDMQEDKEGLFDALDTWQECMEMATLVVDGLKVNSARTLAAAQQGYANATELADYLVSKDIPFREAHHIVGEVVLAAIDKGVPLEDLTLTQLQEYSDKIGQDVYQHLSIESTLDKREALGGTSRAQVQKAIDDIQTGKTDILNEQVVGAPGTQQAKLALKQVQQRLNAQKAAAMSVRRAKMSDVDKIHEQVAYWSEKGEILNRTRENIIHDVQNFVVAEIDGQVVGCASLYIYEPGLAEIRSIVIDKAFHSQGQGKALTQYLLEFAHLMELEIIIVLTYIPDYFAQLGFKVIEKSTLADYIIEDSEPTPHKAPEDEVAMAYQVSR
;
A
#
# COMPACT_ATOMS: atom_id res chain seq x y z
N MET A 1 -15.19 -25.63 -24.85
CA MET A 1 -16.64 -25.97 -24.90
C MET A 1 -17.28 -25.14 -23.80
N ALA A 2 -18.33 -24.34 -24.06
CA ALA A 2 -18.91 -23.47 -23.05
C ALA A 2 -19.46 -24.30 -21.87
N LEU A 3 -19.23 -23.84 -20.63
CA LEU A 3 -19.64 -24.55 -19.40
C LEU A 3 -21.16 -24.60 -19.19
N TRP A 4 -21.89 -23.79 -19.96
CA TRP A 4 -23.33 -23.79 -20.11
C TRP A 4 -23.64 -24.07 -21.58
N GLY A 5 -24.53 -25.04 -21.86
CA GLY A 5 -24.73 -25.46 -23.25
C GLY A 5 -25.85 -26.48 -23.47
N GLY A 6 -26.14 -27.34 -22.49
CA GLY A 6 -27.16 -28.39 -22.63
C GLY A 6 -28.59 -27.88 -22.91
N ARG A 7 -28.84 -26.58 -22.74
CA ARG A 7 -30.14 -25.93 -23.01
C ARG A 7 -30.23 -25.28 -24.39
N PHE A 8 -29.12 -25.13 -25.12
CA PHE A 8 -29.07 -24.40 -26.39
C PHE A 8 -29.08 -25.37 -27.58
N LYS A 9 -29.88 -25.04 -28.60
CA LYS A 9 -29.98 -25.84 -29.84
C LYS A 9 -29.01 -25.39 -30.94
N GLU A 10 -28.50 -24.16 -30.83
CA GLU A 10 -27.62 -23.52 -31.80
C GLU A 10 -26.37 -23.01 -31.10
N GLN A 11 -25.28 -22.83 -31.86
CA GLN A 11 -24.06 -22.22 -31.35
C GLN A 11 -24.22 -20.70 -31.22
N ALA A 12 -23.54 -20.11 -30.25
CA ALA A 12 -23.47 -18.65 -30.13
C ALA A 12 -22.84 -18.03 -31.38
N SER A 13 -23.34 -16.86 -31.79
CA SER A 13 -22.68 -16.08 -32.84
C SER A 13 -21.31 -15.59 -32.37
N VAL A 14 -20.36 -15.47 -33.31
CA VAL A 14 -19.01 -14.97 -33.03
C VAL A 14 -19.06 -13.55 -32.44
N GLN A 15 -19.98 -12.71 -32.93
CA GLN A 15 -20.18 -11.35 -32.44
C GLN A 15 -20.67 -11.34 -30.98
N PHE A 16 -21.63 -12.21 -30.65
CA PHE A 16 -22.13 -12.32 -29.28
C PHE A 16 -21.04 -12.83 -28.33
N LYS A 17 -20.28 -13.86 -28.74
CA LYS A 17 -19.15 -14.37 -27.95
C LYS A 17 -18.18 -13.24 -27.61
N LYS A 18 -17.70 -12.49 -28.61
CA LYS A 18 -16.78 -11.35 -28.39
C LYS A 18 -17.36 -10.26 -27.47
N PHE A 19 -18.67 -10.04 -27.49
CA PHE A 19 -19.34 -9.04 -26.64
C PHE A 19 -19.60 -9.54 -25.21
N ASN A 20 -19.71 -10.86 -25.01
CA ASN A 20 -20.07 -11.48 -23.74
C ASN A 20 -18.85 -11.97 -22.93
N ASP A 21 -17.76 -12.35 -23.62
CA ASP A 21 -16.57 -12.88 -22.98
C ASP A 21 -15.84 -11.81 -22.16
N SER A 22 -15.41 -12.18 -20.95
CA SER A 22 -14.60 -11.32 -20.08
C SER A 22 -13.16 -11.78 -19.90
N LEU A 23 -12.74 -12.90 -20.49
CA LEU A 23 -11.36 -13.40 -20.39
C LEU A 23 -10.27 -12.35 -20.65
N PRO A 24 -10.40 -11.44 -21.66
CA PRO A 24 -9.40 -10.39 -21.89
C PRO A 24 -9.19 -9.41 -20.71
N VAL A 25 -10.14 -9.38 -19.77
CA VAL A 25 -10.16 -8.49 -18.61
C VAL A 25 -9.94 -9.27 -17.32
N ASP A 26 -10.75 -10.31 -17.09
CA ASP A 26 -10.81 -11.03 -15.82
C ASP A 26 -9.66 -12.03 -15.60
N TYR A 27 -8.80 -12.26 -16.60
CA TYR A 27 -7.55 -13.03 -16.42
C TYR A 27 -6.68 -12.47 -15.27
N ARG A 28 -6.83 -11.18 -14.94
CA ARG A 28 -6.18 -10.52 -13.80
C ARG A 28 -6.53 -11.14 -12.45
N MET A 29 -7.65 -11.87 -12.35
CA MET A 29 -8.11 -12.53 -11.13
C MET A 29 -7.77 -14.02 -11.08
N ALA A 30 -6.93 -14.52 -11.98
CA ALA A 30 -6.60 -15.94 -12.07
C ALA A 30 -6.06 -16.55 -10.76
N VAL A 31 -5.17 -15.82 -10.07
CA VAL A 31 -4.63 -16.29 -8.78
C VAL A 31 -5.74 -16.35 -7.72
N GLN A 32 -6.63 -15.36 -7.69
CA GLN A 32 -7.75 -15.31 -6.75
C GLN A 32 -8.76 -16.44 -7.01
N ASP A 33 -9.10 -16.72 -8.28
CA ASP A 33 -9.99 -17.84 -8.65
C ASP A 33 -9.42 -19.20 -8.22
N ILE A 34 -8.11 -19.40 -8.40
CA ILE A 34 -7.42 -20.64 -8.02
C ILE A 34 -7.38 -20.79 -6.49
N VAL A 35 -7.03 -19.74 -5.75
CA VAL A 35 -7.03 -19.75 -4.27
C VAL A 35 -8.45 -19.97 -3.72
N GLY A 36 -9.44 -19.29 -4.30
CA GLY A 36 -10.86 -19.49 -4.01
C GLY A 36 -11.31 -20.93 -4.22
N SER A 37 -10.82 -21.55 -5.29
CA SER A 37 -11.07 -22.94 -5.66
C SER A 37 -10.41 -23.96 -4.71
N ILE A 38 -9.19 -23.70 -4.22
CA ILE A 38 -8.54 -24.54 -3.20
C ILE A 38 -9.36 -24.53 -1.91
N ALA A 39 -9.75 -23.35 -1.42
CA ALA A 39 -10.56 -23.25 -0.20
C ALA A 39 -11.92 -23.93 -0.36
N TRP A 40 -12.54 -23.83 -1.53
CA TRP A 40 -13.80 -24.50 -1.83
C TRP A 40 -13.67 -26.03 -1.84
N ALA A 41 -12.57 -26.58 -2.37
CA ALA A 41 -12.30 -28.01 -2.30
C ALA A 41 -12.25 -28.50 -0.83
N GLY A 42 -11.59 -27.75 0.05
CA GLY A 42 -11.57 -28.01 1.49
C GLY A 42 -12.97 -27.96 2.12
N ALA A 43 -13.79 -26.98 1.76
CA ALA A 43 -15.18 -26.89 2.25
C ALA A 43 -16.05 -28.08 1.80
N LEU A 44 -15.88 -28.53 0.55
CA LEU A 44 -16.59 -29.71 0.03
C LEU A 44 -16.20 -31.00 0.74
N ASN A 45 -14.96 -31.12 1.20
CA ASN A 45 -14.51 -32.26 1.99
C ASN A 45 -15.13 -32.30 3.38
N GLN A 46 -15.25 -31.16 4.04
CA GLN A 46 -15.91 -31.08 5.36
C GLN A 46 -17.36 -31.58 5.35
N VAL A 47 -18.05 -31.43 4.21
CA VAL A 47 -19.43 -31.90 4.03
C VAL A 47 -19.53 -33.25 3.29
N GLY A 48 -18.40 -33.94 3.09
CA GLY A 48 -18.35 -35.29 2.52
C GLY A 48 -18.62 -35.39 1.01
N VAL A 49 -18.55 -34.29 0.27
CA VAL A 49 -18.68 -34.29 -1.20
C VAL A 49 -17.39 -34.77 -1.87
N LEU A 50 -16.24 -34.42 -1.28
CA LEU A 50 -14.91 -34.85 -1.72
C LEU A 50 -14.22 -35.66 -0.63
N SER A 51 -13.55 -36.75 -1.01
CA SER A 51 -12.64 -37.46 -0.10
C SER A 51 -11.33 -36.71 0.10
N ASP A 52 -10.55 -37.09 1.13
CA ASP A 52 -9.23 -36.47 1.39
C ASP A 52 -8.26 -36.65 0.20
N ASP A 53 -8.30 -37.81 -0.46
CA ASP A 53 -7.52 -38.08 -1.69
C ASP A 53 -7.96 -37.16 -2.84
N GLU A 54 -9.27 -36.98 -3.01
CA GLU A 54 -9.83 -36.11 -4.04
C GLU A 54 -9.42 -34.64 -3.82
N VAL A 55 -9.43 -34.15 -2.58
CA VAL A 55 -8.94 -32.80 -2.23
C VAL A 55 -7.45 -32.68 -2.54
N THR A 56 -6.63 -33.63 -2.06
CA THR A 56 -5.17 -33.59 -2.24
C THR A 56 -4.80 -33.48 -3.73
N ARG A 57 -5.49 -34.25 -4.58
CA ARG A 57 -5.26 -34.23 -6.03
C ARG A 57 -5.74 -32.94 -6.70
N LEU A 58 -6.88 -32.39 -6.26
CA LEU A 58 -7.37 -31.10 -6.76
C LEU A 58 -6.44 -29.95 -6.36
N GLU A 59 -6.01 -29.93 -5.09
CA GLU A 59 -5.13 -28.91 -4.55
C GLU A 59 -3.77 -28.92 -5.25
N ALA A 60 -3.14 -30.09 -5.42
CA ALA A 60 -1.89 -30.21 -6.18
C ALA A 60 -2.05 -29.70 -7.63
N ALA A 61 -3.14 -30.05 -8.30
CA ALA A 61 -3.41 -29.59 -9.65
C ALA A 61 -3.59 -28.07 -9.74
N LEU A 62 -4.29 -27.47 -8.77
CA LEU A 62 -4.54 -26.04 -8.65
C LEU A 62 -3.26 -25.27 -8.28
N LEU A 63 -2.42 -25.79 -7.39
CA LEU A 63 -1.15 -25.15 -7.00
C LEU A 63 -0.16 -25.11 -8.17
N GLU A 64 -0.06 -26.18 -8.96
CA GLU A 64 0.76 -26.16 -10.19
C GLU A 64 0.21 -25.16 -11.20
N LEU A 65 -1.11 -25.11 -11.39
CA LEU A 65 -1.74 -24.14 -12.28
C LEU A 65 -1.47 -22.71 -11.82
N LYS A 66 -1.53 -22.46 -10.50
CA LYS A 66 -1.21 -21.17 -9.89
C LYS A 66 0.23 -20.75 -10.20
N ALA A 67 1.20 -21.65 -9.98
CA ALA A 67 2.61 -21.39 -10.25
C ALA A 67 2.83 -21.05 -11.74
N SER A 68 2.18 -21.77 -12.64
CA SER A 68 2.23 -21.48 -14.08
C SER A 68 1.65 -20.10 -14.42
N VAL A 69 0.50 -19.74 -13.84
CA VAL A 69 -0.13 -18.43 -14.02
C VAL A 69 0.74 -17.29 -13.47
N GLU A 70 1.39 -17.48 -12.33
CA GLU A 70 2.30 -16.49 -11.75
C GLU A 70 3.56 -16.28 -12.60
N GLU A 71 4.10 -17.35 -13.20
CA GLU A 71 5.24 -17.27 -14.11
C GLU A 71 4.87 -16.56 -15.42
N ASN A 72 3.70 -16.89 -16.00
CA ASN A 72 3.25 -16.29 -17.26
C ASN A 72 1.72 -16.11 -17.27
N PRO A 73 1.19 -14.98 -16.77
CA PRO A 73 -0.26 -14.74 -16.75
C PRO A 73 -0.84 -14.54 -18.15
N LYS A 74 -0.03 -14.11 -19.12
CA LYS A 74 -0.50 -13.86 -20.50
C LYS A 74 -0.82 -15.13 -21.28
N GLN A 75 -0.40 -16.31 -20.79
CA GLN A 75 -0.77 -17.58 -21.42
C GLN A 75 -2.29 -17.80 -21.46
N ILE A 76 -3.01 -17.24 -20.48
CA ILE A 76 -4.46 -17.35 -20.36
C ILE A 76 -5.15 -16.76 -21.60
N LEU A 77 -4.62 -15.63 -22.10
CA LEU A 77 -5.15 -14.90 -23.26
C LEU A 77 -4.99 -15.63 -24.61
N LEU A 78 -4.26 -16.75 -24.63
CA LEU A 78 -4.16 -17.62 -25.80
C LEU A 78 -5.37 -18.57 -25.93
N SER A 79 -6.17 -18.69 -24.88
CA SER A 79 -7.36 -19.53 -24.84
C SER A 79 -8.58 -18.82 -25.42
N ASP A 80 -9.54 -19.61 -25.90
CA ASP A 80 -10.87 -19.15 -26.34
C ASP A 80 -11.94 -19.35 -25.25
N ALA A 81 -11.53 -19.53 -24.00
CA ALA A 81 -12.44 -19.59 -22.86
C ALA A 81 -13.26 -18.28 -22.72
N GLU A 82 -14.47 -18.38 -22.17
CA GLU A 82 -15.35 -17.21 -21.99
C GLU A 82 -14.83 -16.25 -20.92
N ASP A 83 -14.38 -16.82 -19.80
CA ASP A 83 -13.94 -16.11 -18.60
C ASP A 83 -12.84 -16.91 -17.89
N ILE A 84 -12.17 -16.26 -16.93
CA ILE A 84 -11.10 -16.90 -16.15
C ILE A 84 -11.57 -18.16 -15.42
N HIS A 85 -12.81 -18.16 -14.94
CA HIS A 85 -13.36 -19.28 -14.20
C HIS A 85 -13.53 -20.53 -15.09
N SER A 86 -13.92 -20.32 -16.35
CA SER A 86 -14.01 -21.36 -17.36
C SER A 86 -12.64 -21.86 -17.76
N TRP A 87 -11.67 -20.95 -17.88
CA TRP A 87 -10.29 -21.31 -18.18
C TRP A 87 -9.70 -22.21 -17.08
N VAL A 88 -9.82 -21.83 -15.80
CA VAL A 88 -9.34 -22.64 -14.67
C VAL A 88 -10.01 -24.01 -14.64
N GLU A 89 -11.33 -24.06 -14.85
CA GLU A 89 -12.05 -25.34 -14.88
C GLU A 89 -11.61 -26.25 -16.04
N ILE A 90 -11.39 -25.69 -17.23
CA ILE A 90 -10.88 -26.44 -18.38
C ILE A 90 -9.50 -27.03 -18.07
N GLN A 91 -8.56 -26.21 -17.57
CA GLN A 91 -7.21 -26.66 -17.22
C GLN A 91 -7.24 -27.73 -16.12
N LEU A 92 -8.12 -27.56 -15.13
CA LEU A 92 -8.27 -28.52 -14.05
C LEU A 92 -8.85 -29.86 -14.54
N ILE A 93 -9.83 -29.84 -15.45
CA ILE A 93 -10.42 -31.05 -16.05
C ILE A 93 -9.40 -31.76 -16.94
N GLU A 94 -8.62 -31.03 -17.73
CA GLU A 94 -7.55 -31.61 -18.56
C GLU A 94 -6.56 -32.41 -17.69
N LYS A 95 -6.31 -31.94 -16.48
CA LYS A 95 -5.36 -32.56 -15.55
C LYS A 95 -5.96 -33.64 -14.65
N THR A 96 -7.20 -33.48 -14.20
CA THR A 96 -7.81 -34.34 -13.17
C THR A 96 -9.01 -35.15 -13.66
N GLY A 97 -9.44 -34.95 -14.90
CA GLY A 97 -10.61 -35.60 -15.49
C GLY A 97 -11.92 -35.16 -14.84
N ASP A 98 -12.80 -36.13 -14.57
CA ASP A 98 -14.11 -35.87 -13.97
C ASP A 98 -14.03 -35.30 -12.55
N LEU A 99 -12.90 -35.47 -11.85
CA LEU A 99 -12.67 -34.87 -10.55
C LEU A 99 -12.72 -33.34 -10.61
N GLY A 100 -12.14 -32.71 -11.64
CA GLY A 100 -12.21 -31.26 -11.85
C GLY A 100 -13.64 -30.75 -12.00
N LYS A 101 -14.54 -31.57 -12.56
CA LYS A 101 -15.97 -31.24 -12.66
C LYS A 101 -16.69 -31.29 -11.32
N LYS A 102 -16.24 -32.11 -10.35
CA LYS A 102 -16.84 -32.18 -9.01
C LYS A 102 -16.61 -30.89 -8.22
N LEU A 103 -15.54 -30.13 -8.51
CA LEU A 103 -15.19 -28.93 -7.76
C LEU A 103 -16.29 -27.86 -7.79
N HIS A 104 -17.05 -27.74 -8.87
CA HIS A 104 -18.11 -26.73 -8.96
C HIS A 104 -19.39 -27.09 -8.16
N THR A 105 -19.43 -28.26 -7.51
CA THR A 105 -20.59 -28.70 -6.72
C THR A 105 -20.94 -27.65 -5.66
N GLY A 106 -22.20 -27.22 -5.60
CA GLY A 106 -22.70 -26.29 -4.59
C GLY A 106 -22.23 -24.83 -4.73
N ARG A 107 -21.45 -24.50 -5.77
CA ARG A 107 -20.93 -23.16 -6.07
C ARG A 107 -21.62 -22.57 -7.31
N SER A 108 -21.54 -21.25 -7.49
CA SER A 108 -21.96 -20.56 -8.71
C SER A 108 -20.83 -19.65 -9.20
N ARG A 109 -20.89 -19.23 -10.47
CA ARG A 109 -20.04 -18.12 -10.92
C ARG A 109 -20.36 -16.80 -10.21
N ASN A 110 -21.58 -16.62 -9.72
CA ASN A 110 -22.01 -15.38 -9.07
C ASN A 110 -21.28 -15.13 -7.73
N ASP A 111 -21.24 -16.13 -6.86
CA ASP A 111 -20.52 -16.02 -5.57
C ASP A 111 -19.01 -16.21 -5.75
N GLN A 112 -18.58 -16.98 -6.75
CA GLN A 112 -17.17 -17.10 -7.11
C GLN A 112 -16.57 -15.77 -7.57
N VAL A 113 -17.13 -15.12 -8.60
CA VAL A 113 -16.57 -13.84 -9.10
C VAL A 113 -16.63 -12.74 -8.05
N ALA A 114 -17.65 -12.73 -7.19
CA ALA A 114 -17.73 -11.79 -6.07
C ALA A 114 -16.62 -12.03 -5.03
N THR A 115 -16.25 -13.30 -4.82
CA THR A 115 -15.14 -13.67 -3.93
C THR A 115 -13.80 -13.26 -4.54
N ASP A 116 -13.58 -13.60 -5.82
CA ASP A 116 -12.33 -13.33 -6.52
C ASP A 116 -12.05 -11.83 -6.59
N LEU A 117 -13.08 -11.03 -6.89
CA LEU A 117 -12.96 -9.57 -6.93
C LEU A 117 -12.64 -8.98 -5.56
N LYS A 118 -13.28 -9.46 -4.48
CA LYS A 118 -12.95 -8.98 -3.12
C LYS A 118 -11.55 -9.37 -2.70
N LEU A 119 -11.08 -10.58 -3.02
CA LEU A 119 -9.70 -11.00 -2.78
C LEU A 119 -8.70 -10.11 -3.55
N TRP A 120 -9.00 -9.81 -4.81
CA TRP A 120 -8.18 -8.92 -5.63
C TRP A 120 -8.14 -7.51 -5.03
N CYS A 121 -9.30 -6.95 -4.66
CA CYS A 121 -9.41 -5.64 -4.00
C CYS A 121 -8.63 -5.57 -2.68
N LYS A 122 -8.62 -6.65 -1.87
CA LYS A 122 -7.82 -6.70 -0.63
C LYS A 122 -6.33 -6.59 -0.92
N GLN A 123 -5.84 -7.30 -1.93
CA GLN A 123 -4.44 -7.27 -2.32
C GLN A 123 -4.05 -5.89 -2.89
N THR A 124 -4.78 -5.42 -3.91
CA THR A 124 -4.52 -4.13 -4.56
C THR A 124 -4.68 -2.96 -3.59
N GLY A 125 -5.66 -3.02 -2.67
CA GLY A 125 -5.80 -2.00 -1.62
C GLY A 125 -4.60 -1.94 -0.68
N GLY A 126 -3.92 -3.06 -0.44
CA GLY A 126 -2.65 -3.09 0.29
C GLY A 126 -1.53 -2.37 -0.47
N ASP A 127 -1.40 -2.62 -1.77
CA ASP A 127 -0.40 -1.97 -2.63
C ASP A 127 -0.67 -0.45 -2.75
N LEU A 128 -1.93 -0.04 -2.87
CA LEU A 128 -2.33 1.37 -2.89
C LEU A 128 -2.05 2.08 -1.57
N LEU A 129 -2.29 1.40 -0.44
CA LEU A 129 -1.96 1.94 0.88
C LEU A 129 -0.45 2.15 1.02
N TYR A 130 0.35 1.21 0.51
CA TYR A 130 1.81 1.35 0.45
C TYR A 130 2.20 2.61 -0.34
N ALA A 131 1.69 2.76 -1.56
CA ALA A 131 2.00 3.90 -2.43
C ALA A 131 1.59 5.26 -1.81
N LEU A 132 0.41 5.34 -1.18
CA LEU A 132 -0.05 6.54 -0.47
C LEU A 132 0.90 6.92 0.67
N VAL A 133 1.29 5.95 1.49
CA VAL A 133 2.18 6.18 2.64
C VAL A 133 3.58 6.57 2.16
N THR A 134 4.08 5.97 1.08
CA THR A 134 5.36 6.36 0.47
C THR A 134 5.34 7.80 -0.03
N LEU A 135 4.27 8.22 -0.73
CA LEU A 135 4.11 9.60 -1.18
C LEU A 135 4.05 10.58 0.00
N GLN A 136 3.33 10.20 1.05
CA GLN A 136 3.25 10.99 2.28
C GLN A 136 4.63 11.13 2.95
N GLU A 137 5.41 10.06 3.05
CA GLU A 137 6.77 10.11 3.60
C GLU A 137 7.69 11.01 2.75
N ALA A 138 7.60 10.95 1.42
CA ALA A 138 8.35 11.83 0.54
C ALA A 138 8.00 13.31 0.77
N LEU A 139 6.70 13.64 0.90
CA LEU A 139 6.25 15.00 1.22
C LEU A 139 6.68 15.46 2.61
N MET A 140 6.70 14.56 3.59
CA MET A 140 7.22 14.85 4.93
C MET A 140 8.72 15.16 4.90
N ASN A 141 9.50 14.37 4.16
CA ASN A 141 10.94 14.62 3.98
C ASN A 141 11.19 15.98 3.29
N LEU A 142 10.39 16.31 2.27
CA LEU A 142 10.43 17.61 1.63
C LEU A 142 10.02 18.74 2.60
N ALA A 143 9.01 18.50 3.44
CA ALA A 143 8.55 19.47 4.42
C ALA A 143 9.62 19.78 5.47
N GLU A 144 10.35 18.75 5.92
CA GLU A 144 11.47 18.90 6.85
C GLU A 144 12.63 19.69 6.21
N ARG A 145 13.02 19.28 4.99
CA ARG A 145 14.09 19.93 4.22
C ARG A 145 13.82 21.41 3.97
N GLU A 146 12.56 21.75 3.66
CA GLU A 146 12.12 23.11 3.28
C GLU A 146 11.27 23.79 4.37
N SER A 147 11.39 23.33 5.62
CA SER A 147 10.60 23.76 6.78
C SER A 147 10.60 25.28 6.98
N ASN A 148 11.75 25.91 6.72
CA ASN A 148 11.99 27.33 6.88
C ASN A 148 12.00 28.12 5.56
N THR A 149 11.87 27.45 4.41
CA THR A 149 11.90 28.11 3.10
C THR A 149 10.63 28.92 2.91
N VAL A 150 10.75 30.24 2.83
CA VAL A 150 9.61 31.14 2.63
C VAL A 150 8.96 30.86 1.27
N LEU A 151 7.63 30.88 1.22
CA LEU A 151 6.81 30.77 0.01
C LEU A 151 5.69 31.84 0.07
N PRO A 152 5.41 32.60 -1.00
CA PRO A 152 4.20 33.42 -1.04
C PRO A 152 2.97 32.51 -0.97
N GLY A 153 2.10 32.72 0.02
CA GLY A 153 0.80 32.05 0.08
C GLY A 153 -0.15 32.64 -0.95
N TYR A 154 -1.07 31.82 -1.46
CA TYR A 154 -2.00 32.22 -2.51
C TYR A 154 -3.45 32.00 -2.12
N THR A 155 -4.29 32.99 -2.41
CA THR A 155 -5.74 32.82 -2.54
C THR A 155 -6.15 33.48 -3.85
N HIS A 156 -6.99 32.83 -4.66
CA HIS A 156 -7.32 33.30 -6.02
C HIS A 156 -6.09 33.50 -6.95
N LEU A 157 -4.99 32.76 -6.72
CA LEU A 157 -3.68 32.99 -7.34
C LEU A 157 -3.12 34.43 -7.15
N GLN A 158 -3.67 35.19 -6.21
CA GLN A 158 -3.10 36.44 -5.73
C GLN A 158 -2.25 36.18 -4.49
N ARG A 159 -1.12 36.88 -4.40
CA ARG A 159 -0.24 36.81 -3.23
C ARG A 159 -1.02 37.29 -2.00
N ALA A 160 -1.15 36.42 -1.03
CA ALA A 160 -1.82 36.67 0.24
C ALA A 160 -0.76 36.89 1.33
N GLN A 161 -0.70 36.04 2.35
CA GLN A 161 0.34 36.09 3.38
C GLN A 161 1.48 35.14 3.05
N PRO A 162 2.74 35.45 3.44
CA PRO A 162 3.84 34.50 3.39
C PRO A 162 3.53 33.26 4.23
N VAL A 163 3.92 32.10 3.71
CA VAL A 163 3.93 30.81 4.39
C VAL A 163 5.33 30.18 4.23
N THR A 164 5.55 28.98 4.75
CA THR A 164 6.72 28.19 4.37
C THR A 164 6.38 27.10 3.36
N PHE A 165 7.36 26.71 2.55
CA PHE A 165 7.23 25.59 1.63
C PHE A 165 6.97 24.28 2.40
N GLY A 166 7.57 24.13 3.59
CA GLY A 166 7.21 23.04 4.50
C GLY A 166 5.73 23.04 4.89
N HIS A 167 5.15 24.21 5.20
CA HIS A 167 3.73 24.33 5.49
C HIS A 167 2.85 23.92 4.28
N TRP A 168 3.25 24.29 3.05
CA TRP A 168 2.58 23.85 1.83
C TRP A 168 2.66 22.32 1.63
N CYS A 169 3.79 21.68 1.90
CA CYS A 169 3.93 20.22 1.84
C CYS A 169 2.99 19.53 2.84
N LEU A 170 2.94 20.03 4.08
CA LEU A 170 2.07 19.48 5.13
C LEU A 170 0.59 19.59 4.79
N ALA A 171 0.16 20.59 4.00
CA ALA A 171 -1.21 20.67 3.53
C ALA A 171 -1.60 19.45 2.67
N TYR A 172 -0.69 18.96 1.83
CA TYR A 172 -0.91 17.74 1.04
C TYR A 172 -0.77 16.45 1.87
N VAL A 173 0.15 16.42 2.83
CA VAL A 173 0.24 15.33 3.81
C VAL A 173 -1.12 15.10 4.49
N GLU A 174 -1.80 16.18 4.90
CA GLU A 174 -3.13 16.11 5.51
C GLU A 174 -4.22 15.62 4.54
N MET A 175 -4.13 15.97 3.25
CA MET A 175 -5.04 15.44 2.24
C MET A 175 -4.88 13.93 2.09
N PHE A 176 -3.64 13.44 1.97
CA PHE A 176 -3.35 12.02 1.83
C PHE A 176 -3.57 11.23 3.12
N ASN A 177 -3.44 11.84 4.30
CA ASN A 177 -3.86 11.26 5.59
C ASN A 177 -5.33 10.85 5.57
N ARG A 178 -6.21 11.72 5.03
CA ARG A 178 -7.63 11.39 4.88
C ARG A 178 -7.86 10.31 3.84
N ASP A 179 -7.06 10.27 2.77
CA ASP A 179 -7.17 9.23 1.72
C ASP A 179 -6.80 7.86 2.27
N ILE A 180 -5.74 7.77 3.08
CA ILE A 180 -5.35 6.57 3.82
C ILE A 180 -6.50 6.10 4.71
N GLY A 181 -7.11 7.00 5.50
CA GLY A 181 -8.26 6.65 6.35
C GLY A 181 -9.42 6.06 5.56
N ARG A 182 -9.82 6.70 4.45
CA ARG A 182 -10.89 6.20 3.58
C ARG A 182 -10.57 4.83 2.99
N LEU A 183 -9.36 4.63 2.47
CA LEU A 183 -8.95 3.35 1.88
C LEU A 183 -9.00 2.23 2.91
N LYS A 184 -8.56 2.49 4.14
CA LYS A 184 -8.59 1.50 5.23
C LYS A 184 -10.02 1.13 5.63
N ASP A 185 -10.89 2.11 5.72
CA ASP A 185 -12.31 1.88 6.00
C ASP A 185 -12.98 1.07 4.90
N SER A 186 -12.68 1.37 3.63
CA SER A 186 -13.14 0.57 2.48
C SER A 186 -12.64 -0.87 2.61
N LEU A 187 -11.35 -1.06 2.86
CA LEU A 187 -10.74 -2.40 3.02
C LEU A 187 -11.35 -3.19 4.17
N TYR A 188 -11.68 -2.53 5.28
CA TYR A 188 -12.37 -3.17 6.40
C TYR A 188 -13.79 -3.63 6.04
N ARG A 189 -14.54 -2.80 5.30
CA ARG A 189 -15.91 -3.13 4.87
C ARG A 189 -15.94 -4.24 3.82
N LEU A 190 -15.00 -4.24 2.88
CA LEU A 190 -14.93 -5.26 1.83
C LEU A 190 -14.36 -6.60 2.32
N ASP A 191 -13.77 -6.63 3.53
CA ASP A 191 -13.25 -7.83 4.18
C ASP A 191 -14.34 -8.76 4.72
N VAL A 192 -15.25 -9.19 3.84
CA VAL A 192 -16.37 -10.10 4.14
C VAL A 192 -16.59 -11.06 2.97
N SER A 193 -16.50 -12.37 3.22
CA SER A 193 -16.55 -13.42 2.20
C SER A 193 -17.95 -13.69 1.66
N PRO A 194 -18.19 -13.59 0.34
CA PRO A 194 -19.46 -13.96 -0.27
C PRO A 194 -19.56 -15.46 -0.63
N LEU A 195 -18.45 -16.22 -0.58
CA LEU A 195 -18.41 -17.61 -1.04
C LEU A 195 -19.37 -18.51 -0.25
N GLY A 196 -20.06 -19.42 -0.95
CA GLY A 196 -21.13 -20.25 -0.39
C GLY A 196 -22.53 -19.62 -0.48
N SER A 197 -22.65 -18.44 -1.10
CA SER A 197 -23.95 -17.82 -1.41
C SER A 197 -24.63 -18.45 -2.64
N GLY A 198 -23.92 -19.31 -3.38
CA GLY A 198 -24.42 -19.95 -4.59
C GLY A 198 -24.81 -18.91 -5.64
N ALA A 199 -25.83 -19.23 -6.44
CA ALA A 199 -26.28 -18.29 -7.46
C ALA A 199 -27.02 -17.07 -6.89
N LEU A 200 -27.73 -17.25 -5.77
CA LEU A 200 -28.48 -16.19 -5.08
C LEU A 200 -29.08 -16.61 -3.72
N ALA A 201 -29.24 -17.91 -3.45
CA ALA A 201 -30.06 -18.41 -2.34
C ALA A 201 -29.27 -19.17 -1.26
N GLY A 202 -27.94 -19.16 -1.35
CA GLY A 202 -27.07 -20.00 -0.52
C GLY A 202 -26.79 -21.36 -1.17
N THR A 203 -25.68 -21.98 -0.77
CA THR A 203 -25.35 -23.35 -1.14
C THR A 203 -26.34 -24.33 -0.49
N ALA A 204 -26.66 -25.43 -1.20
CA ALA A 204 -27.55 -26.49 -0.70
C ALA A 204 -26.84 -27.52 0.20
N TYR A 205 -25.59 -27.23 0.58
CA TYR A 205 -24.76 -28.08 1.42
C TYR A 205 -24.53 -27.40 2.78
N PRO A 206 -24.38 -28.15 3.88
CA PRO A 206 -24.17 -27.59 5.21
C PRO A 206 -22.71 -27.12 5.41
N ILE A 207 -22.23 -26.25 4.52
CA ILE A 207 -20.88 -25.69 4.56
C ILE A 207 -20.79 -24.63 5.66
N ASP A 208 -19.76 -24.71 6.48
CA ASP A 208 -19.41 -23.65 7.44
C ASP A 208 -18.78 -22.46 6.70
N ARG A 209 -19.58 -21.41 6.49
CA ARG A 209 -19.16 -20.23 5.75
C ARG A 209 -18.22 -19.31 6.54
N GLU A 210 -18.28 -19.31 7.87
CA GLU A 210 -17.34 -18.51 8.68
C GLU A 210 -15.95 -19.15 8.63
N GLN A 211 -15.89 -20.49 8.77
CA GLN A 211 -14.62 -21.20 8.60
C GLN A 211 -14.05 -21.01 7.18
N LEU A 212 -14.88 -21.09 6.14
CA LEU A 212 -14.46 -20.82 4.76
C LEU A 212 -13.97 -19.39 4.57
N ALA A 213 -14.62 -18.40 5.18
CA ALA A 213 -14.17 -17.01 5.16
C ALA A 213 -12.77 -16.87 5.77
N HIS A 214 -12.55 -17.44 6.96
CA HIS A 214 -11.24 -17.42 7.61
C HIS A 214 -10.15 -18.14 6.81
N ASN A 215 -10.46 -19.29 6.19
CA ASN A 215 -9.52 -20.01 5.33
C ASN A 215 -9.06 -19.18 4.13
N LEU A 216 -9.93 -18.31 3.61
CA LEU A 216 -9.63 -17.36 2.53
C LEU A 216 -8.99 -16.07 3.02
N GLY A 217 -8.73 -15.93 4.33
CA GLY A 217 -8.19 -14.73 4.93
C GLY A 217 -9.20 -13.57 4.99
N PHE A 218 -10.50 -13.84 4.92
CA PHE A 218 -11.55 -12.87 5.22
C PHE A 218 -11.85 -12.80 6.73
N ARG A 219 -12.37 -11.65 7.17
CA ARG A 219 -12.75 -11.43 8.57
C ARG A 219 -14.01 -12.21 8.98
N THR A 220 -15.04 -12.21 8.14
CA THR A 220 -16.33 -12.90 8.40
C THR A 220 -17.00 -13.32 7.09
N ALA A 221 -18.06 -14.12 7.15
CA ALA A 221 -18.95 -14.39 6.01
C ALA A 221 -20.05 -13.32 5.86
N THR A 222 -20.57 -13.16 4.64
CA THR A 222 -21.76 -12.30 4.41
C THR A 222 -23.02 -12.89 5.07
N LEU A 223 -23.96 -12.04 5.49
CA LEU A 223 -25.17 -12.49 6.21
C LEU A 223 -26.37 -12.78 5.29
N ASN A 224 -26.31 -12.40 4.01
CA ASN A 224 -27.41 -12.55 3.07
C ASN A 224 -26.89 -12.93 1.68
N SER A 225 -27.42 -13.99 1.08
CA SER A 225 -26.95 -14.53 -0.20
C SER A 225 -27.41 -13.72 -1.42
N LEU A 226 -28.58 -13.08 -1.37
CA LEU A 226 -29.04 -12.18 -2.44
C LEU A 226 -28.12 -10.96 -2.52
N ASP A 227 -27.84 -10.37 -1.36
CA ASP A 227 -26.92 -9.25 -1.20
C ASP A 227 -25.51 -9.65 -1.69
N ALA A 228 -24.95 -10.74 -1.16
CA ALA A 228 -23.58 -11.17 -1.45
C ALA A 228 -23.24 -11.32 -2.95
N VAL A 229 -24.20 -11.76 -3.77
CA VAL A 229 -23.99 -11.94 -5.22
C VAL A 229 -24.33 -10.69 -6.04
N SER A 230 -24.98 -9.69 -5.42
CA SER A 230 -25.40 -8.44 -6.05
C SER A 230 -24.62 -7.20 -5.58
N ASP A 231 -23.86 -7.32 -4.48
CA ASP A 231 -23.07 -6.26 -3.87
C ASP A 231 -21.87 -5.86 -4.76
N ARG A 232 -21.79 -4.57 -5.09
CA ARG A 232 -20.61 -3.89 -5.68
C ARG A 232 -20.27 -2.58 -4.97
N ASP A 233 -20.72 -2.41 -3.72
CA ASP A 233 -20.45 -1.21 -2.93
C ASP A 233 -18.96 -1.03 -2.74
N HIS A 234 -18.22 -2.11 -2.49
CA HIS A 234 -16.76 -2.10 -2.38
C HIS A 234 -16.05 -1.57 -3.64
N VAL A 235 -16.58 -1.84 -4.84
CA VAL A 235 -16.04 -1.30 -6.11
C VAL A 235 -16.30 0.20 -6.18
N ILE A 236 -17.54 0.62 -5.92
CA ILE A 236 -17.94 2.04 -5.92
C ILE A 236 -17.14 2.83 -4.87
N GLU A 237 -16.94 2.26 -3.70
CA GLU A 237 -16.24 2.91 -2.59
C GLU A 237 -14.75 3.07 -2.89
N LEU A 238 -14.09 2.06 -3.45
CA LEU A 238 -12.70 2.16 -3.90
C LEU A 238 -12.55 3.18 -5.03
N LEU A 239 -13.46 3.19 -6.01
CA LEU A 239 -13.48 4.19 -7.08
C LEU A 239 -13.71 5.61 -6.54
N SER A 240 -14.53 5.77 -5.51
CA SER A 240 -14.77 7.03 -4.82
C SER A 240 -13.52 7.50 -4.08
N THR A 241 -12.87 6.61 -3.32
CA THR A 241 -11.62 6.89 -2.63
C THR A 241 -10.52 7.29 -3.62
N ALA A 242 -10.36 6.53 -4.71
CA ALA A 242 -9.42 6.87 -5.78
C ALA A 242 -9.74 8.22 -6.43
N SER A 243 -11.01 8.52 -6.69
CA SER A 243 -11.44 9.81 -7.28
C SER A 243 -11.10 10.99 -6.36
N ILE A 244 -11.36 10.88 -5.06
CA ILE A 244 -11.02 11.94 -4.10
C ILE A 244 -9.50 12.14 -4.05
N SER A 245 -8.73 11.05 -3.99
CA SER A 245 -7.27 11.13 -3.94
C SER A 245 -6.66 11.68 -5.23
N MET A 246 -7.18 11.29 -6.39
CA MET A 246 -6.81 11.87 -7.68
C MET A 246 -7.16 13.35 -7.79
N MET A 247 -8.22 13.82 -7.13
CA MET A 247 -8.48 15.25 -7.00
C MET A 247 -7.38 15.93 -6.16
N HIS A 248 -6.92 15.33 -5.06
CA HIS A 248 -5.81 15.88 -4.27
C HIS A 248 -4.51 15.95 -5.10
N LEU A 249 -4.17 14.87 -5.80
CA LEU A 249 -3.03 14.81 -6.73
C LEU A 249 -3.15 15.85 -7.85
N SER A 250 -4.35 16.11 -8.35
CA SER A 250 -4.56 17.13 -9.39
C SER A 250 -4.27 18.55 -8.89
N ARG A 251 -4.59 18.85 -7.62
CA ARG A 251 -4.26 20.14 -6.99
C ARG A 251 -2.76 20.27 -6.74
N PHE A 252 -2.14 19.21 -6.24
CA PHE A 252 -0.69 19.11 -6.07
C PHE A 252 0.05 19.38 -7.39
N ALA A 253 -0.41 18.73 -8.46
CA ALA A 253 0.12 18.93 -9.80
C ALA A 253 -0.07 20.38 -10.30
N GLU A 254 -1.25 20.98 -10.09
CA GLU A 254 -1.52 22.37 -10.50
C GLU A 254 -0.56 23.36 -9.83
N ASP A 255 -0.37 23.23 -8.51
CA ASP A 255 0.54 24.09 -7.76
C ASP A 255 1.97 23.98 -8.32
N LEU A 256 2.45 22.75 -8.56
CA LEU A 256 3.80 22.54 -9.09
C LEU A 256 3.96 23.00 -10.54
N ILE A 257 2.94 22.85 -11.38
CA ILE A 257 2.94 23.40 -12.75
C ILE A 257 3.09 24.93 -12.69
N PHE A 258 2.31 25.59 -11.83
CA PHE A 258 2.41 27.04 -11.62
C PHE A 258 3.78 27.44 -11.06
N TYR A 259 4.27 26.75 -10.03
CA TYR A 259 5.55 27.04 -9.38
C TYR A 259 6.76 26.83 -10.31
N ASN A 260 6.66 25.91 -11.27
CA ASN A 260 7.71 25.61 -12.26
C ASN A 260 7.66 26.56 -13.48
N SER A 261 6.65 27.43 -13.60
CA SER A 261 6.58 28.42 -14.68
C SER A 261 7.76 29.40 -14.66
N GLY A 262 8.08 30.01 -15.80
CA GLY A 262 9.12 31.04 -15.86
C GLY A 262 8.75 32.30 -15.08
N GLU A 263 7.45 32.60 -14.97
CA GLU A 263 6.90 33.72 -14.22
C GLU A 263 7.12 33.57 -12.71
N ALA A 264 6.83 32.38 -12.17
CA ALA A 264 7.06 32.07 -10.76
C ALA A 264 8.53 31.74 -10.48
N GLY A 265 9.04 30.66 -11.09
CA GLY A 265 10.40 30.15 -10.91
C GLY A 265 10.67 29.68 -9.48
N PHE A 266 9.65 29.20 -8.76
CA PHE A 266 9.76 28.79 -7.36
C PHE A 266 10.37 27.41 -7.21
N VAL A 267 10.14 26.54 -8.19
CA VAL A 267 10.68 25.18 -8.19
C VAL A 267 11.31 24.85 -9.54
N GLU A 268 12.21 23.87 -9.52
CA GLU A 268 12.75 23.21 -10.70
C GLU A 268 12.52 21.70 -10.54
N MET A 269 11.79 21.09 -11.47
CA MET A 269 11.60 19.63 -11.51
C MET A 269 12.87 18.92 -11.97
N SER A 270 13.05 17.64 -11.59
CA SER A 270 14.17 16.81 -12.07
C SER A 270 14.05 16.46 -13.55
N ASP A 271 15.18 16.22 -14.22
CA ASP A 271 15.23 15.73 -15.61
C ASP A 271 14.54 14.36 -15.76
N LEU A 272 14.51 13.56 -14.70
CA LEU A 272 13.89 12.23 -14.68
C LEU A 272 12.37 12.28 -14.89
N VAL A 273 11.73 13.39 -14.53
CA VAL A 273 10.26 13.54 -14.50
C VAL A 273 9.77 14.67 -15.41
N SER A 274 10.63 15.17 -16.30
CA SER A 274 10.32 16.26 -17.21
C SER A 274 10.80 15.96 -18.62
N SER A 275 10.20 16.62 -19.61
CA SER A 275 10.67 16.59 -21.00
C SER A 275 11.21 17.95 -21.44
N GLY A 276 12.09 17.91 -22.44
CA GLY A 276 12.57 19.10 -23.14
C GLY A 276 11.81 19.35 -24.45
N SER A 277 11.96 20.56 -24.99
CA SER A 277 11.56 20.84 -26.37
C SER A 277 12.72 20.64 -27.33
N SER A 278 12.49 19.95 -28.45
CA SER A 278 13.48 19.84 -29.53
C SER A 278 13.81 21.18 -30.20
N LEU A 279 12.96 22.19 -30.05
CA LEU A 279 13.13 23.54 -30.62
C LEU A 279 13.68 24.55 -29.62
N MET A 280 13.36 24.40 -28.32
CA MET A 280 13.65 25.38 -27.27
C MET A 280 14.43 24.71 -26.12
N PRO A 281 15.77 24.77 -26.13
CA PRO A 281 16.61 24.02 -25.20
C PRO A 281 16.49 24.46 -23.73
N GLN A 282 15.97 25.67 -23.48
CA GLN A 282 15.71 26.19 -22.14
C GLN A 282 14.39 25.69 -21.52
N LYS A 283 13.49 25.09 -22.31
CA LYS A 283 12.13 24.76 -21.86
C LYS A 283 12.08 23.37 -21.24
N LYS A 284 11.75 23.30 -19.94
CA LYS A 284 11.51 22.08 -19.18
C LYS A 284 10.03 21.96 -18.85
N ASN A 285 9.35 20.98 -19.44
CA ASN A 285 7.90 20.81 -19.29
C ASN A 285 7.58 19.91 -18.08
N PRO A 286 6.60 20.27 -17.24
CA PRO A 286 6.18 19.48 -16.09
C PRO A 286 5.25 18.31 -16.50
N ASP A 287 5.63 17.52 -17.50
CA ASP A 287 4.77 16.49 -18.13
C ASP A 287 4.19 15.50 -17.12
N ALA A 288 4.98 15.09 -16.11
CA ALA A 288 4.51 14.21 -15.05
C ALA A 288 3.31 14.80 -14.30
N CYS A 289 3.37 16.08 -13.93
CA CYS A 289 2.28 16.77 -13.25
C CYS A 289 1.07 16.98 -14.19
N GLU A 290 1.32 17.32 -15.46
CA GLU A 290 0.24 17.45 -16.45
C GLU A 290 -0.52 16.14 -16.64
N LEU A 291 0.20 15.02 -16.71
CA LEU A 291 -0.40 13.68 -16.83
C LEU A 291 -1.12 13.25 -15.55
N ILE A 292 -0.56 13.50 -14.36
CA ILE A 292 -1.23 13.23 -13.08
C ILE A 292 -2.59 13.96 -13.03
N ARG A 293 -2.59 15.27 -13.34
CA ARG A 293 -3.83 16.07 -13.36
C ARG A 293 -4.81 15.59 -14.44
N GLY A 294 -4.33 15.27 -15.64
CA GLY A 294 -5.16 14.76 -16.73
C GLY A 294 -5.78 13.39 -16.44
N LYS A 295 -5.03 12.50 -15.76
CA LYS A 295 -5.49 11.16 -15.37
C LYS A 295 -6.60 11.19 -14.31
N ALA A 296 -6.81 12.29 -13.60
CA ALA A 296 -7.95 12.40 -12.68
C ALA A 296 -9.31 12.20 -13.39
N GLY A 297 -9.46 12.72 -14.61
CA GLY A 297 -10.70 12.63 -15.37
C GLY A 297 -11.14 11.20 -15.70
N ARG A 298 -10.20 10.30 -16.00
CA ARG A 298 -10.54 8.88 -16.28
C ARG A 298 -11.01 8.13 -15.03
N VAL A 299 -10.38 8.40 -13.88
CA VAL A 299 -10.77 7.78 -12.59
C VAL A 299 -12.18 8.24 -12.19
N PHE A 300 -12.50 9.53 -12.38
CA PHE A 300 -13.86 10.04 -12.15
C PHE A 300 -14.88 9.41 -13.10
N GLY A 301 -14.45 9.17 -14.35
CA GLY A 301 -15.23 8.46 -15.36
C GLY A 301 -15.60 7.05 -14.92
N SER A 302 -14.64 6.26 -14.41
CA SER A 302 -14.90 4.91 -13.89
C SER A 302 -15.91 4.91 -12.74
N LEU A 303 -15.79 5.84 -11.78
CA LEU A 303 -16.78 5.98 -10.70
C LEU A 303 -18.17 6.29 -11.25
N THR A 304 -18.27 7.24 -12.17
CA THR A 304 -19.54 7.65 -12.78
C THR A 304 -20.17 6.49 -13.55
N GLY A 305 -19.36 5.73 -14.30
CA GLY A 305 -19.78 4.53 -15.01
C GLY A 305 -20.35 3.49 -14.06
N MET A 306 -19.60 3.11 -13.01
CA MET A 306 -20.02 2.09 -12.05
C MET A 306 -21.32 2.47 -11.32
N LEU A 307 -21.43 3.71 -10.84
CA LEU A 307 -22.67 4.21 -10.20
C LEU A 307 -23.86 4.14 -11.17
N THR A 308 -23.64 4.46 -12.44
CA THR A 308 -24.69 4.42 -13.47
C THR A 308 -25.11 2.99 -13.78
N THR A 309 -24.15 2.06 -13.89
CA THR A 309 -24.41 0.63 -14.12
C THR A 309 -25.21 0.00 -12.98
N MET A 310 -24.86 0.31 -11.71
CA MET A 310 -25.57 -0.23 -10.55
C MET A 310 -26.94 0.41 -10.29
N LYS A 311 -27.20 1.60 -10.83
CA LYS A 311 -28.42 2.36 -10.55
C LYS A 311 -29.67 1.59 -11.02
N ALA A 312 -30.57 1.35 -10.08
CA ALA A 312 -31.87 0.70 -10.30
C ALA A 312 -31.80 -0.72 -10.91
N LEU A 313 -30.68 -1.41 -10.72
CA LEU A 313 -30.52 -2.81 -11.11
C LEU A 313 -31.35 -3.70 -10.17
N ALA A 314 -32.18 -4.59 -10.72
CA ALA A 314 -33.02 -5.47 -9.92
C ALA A 314 -32.18 -6.54 -9.23
N LEU A 315 -32.54 -6.96 -8.02
CA LEU A 315 -31.84 -8.08 -7.38
C LEU A 315 -32.09 -9.41 -8.13
N ALA A 316 -31.14 -10.35 -8.13
CA ALA A 316 -29.84 -10.32 -7.44
C ALA A 316 -28.68 -10.03 -8.39
N TYR A 317 -28.09 -11.05 -9.03
CA TYR A 317 -27.04 -10.88 -10.04
C TYR A 317 -27.65 -10.59 -11.42
N ASN A 318 -27.06 -9.63 -12.15
CA ASN A 318 -27.36 -9.37 -13.55
C ASN A 318 -26.05 -9.24 -14.33
N LYS A 319 -26.08 -9.55 -15.63
CA LYS A 319 -24.88 -9.55 -16.49
C LYS A 319 -24.25 -8.17 -16.62
N ASP A 320 -25.01 -7.10 -16.41
CA ASP A 320 -24.53 -5.71 -16.29
C ASP A 320 -23.35 -5.58 -15.31
N MET A 321 -23.34 -6.39 -14.25
CA MET A 321 -22.28 -6.41 -13.25
C MET A 321 -20.96 -7.00 -13.77
N GLN A 322 -20.86 -7.42 -15.04
CA GLN A 322 -19.58 -7.77 -15.66
C GLN A 322 -18.70 -6.53 -15.89
N GLU A 323 -19.32 -5.35 -16.02
CA GLU A 323 -18.66 -4.04 -16.22
C GLU A 323 -17.94 -3.50 -14.96
N ASP A 324 -18.00 -4.22 -13.85
CA ASP A 324 -17.36 -3.85 -12.57
C ASP A 324 -15.82 -3.90 -12.60
N LYS A 325 -15.24 -4.68 -13.53
CA LYS A 325 -13.80 -4.98 -13.57
C LYS A 325 -13.01 -3.95 -14.35
N GLU A 326 -13.37 -3.66 -15.60
CA GLU A 326 -12.55 -2.82 -16.50
C GLU A 326 -12.29 -1.43 -15.92
N GLY A 327 -13.36 -0.77 -15.48
CA GLY A 327 -13.27 0.57 -14.90
C GLY A 327 -12.52 0.60 -13.57
N LEU A 328 -12.69 -0.42 -12.73
CA LEU A 328 -11.98 -0.56 -11.45
C LEU A 328 -10.48 -0.78 -11.69
N PHE A 329 -10.15 -1.73 -12.55
CA PHE A 329 -8.77 -2.10 -12.88
C PHE A 329 -7.99 -0.91 -13.46
N ASP A 330 -8.51 -0.21 -14.47
CA ASP A 330 -7.85 0.98 -15.03
C ASP A 330 -7.72 2.10 -13.98
N ALA A 331 -8.75 2.30 -13.15
CA ALA A 331 -8.75 3.38 -12.17
C ALA A 331 -7.73 3.16 -11.04
N LEU A 332 -7.64 1.94 -10.49
CA LEU A 332 -6.70 1.64 -9.41
C LEU A 332 -5.26 1.58 -9.92
N ASP A 333 -5.00 1.02 -11.10
CA ASP A 333 -3.67 1.08 -11.74
C ASP A 333 -3.25 2.53 -11.98
N THR A 334 -4.16 3.34 -12.57
CA THR A 334 -3.91 4.77 -12.81
C THR A 334 -3.60 5.52 -11.52
N TRP A 335 -4.35 5.25 -10.45
CA TRP A 335 -4.14 5.91 -9.16
C TRP A 335 -2.78 5.54 -8.57
N GLN A 336 -2.42 4.26 -8.58
CA GLN A 336 -1.10 3.79 -8.14
C GLN A 336 0.04 4.46 -8.91
N GLU A 337 0.00 4.41 -10.24
CA GLU A 337 1.00 5.04 -11.12
C GLU A 337 1.16 6.53 -10.82
N CYS A 338 0.06 7.24 -10.55
CA CYS A 338 0.10 8.67 -10.25
C CYS A 338 0.75 8.96 -8.91
N MET A 339 0.54 8.11 -7.89
CA MET A 339 1.19 8.26 -6.58
C MET A 339 2.68 7.97 -6.65
N GLU A 340 3.07 6.92 -7.37
CA GLU A 340 4.48 6.58 -7.61
C GLU A 340 5.18 7.70 -8.39
N MET A 341 4.54 8.24 -9.42
CA MET A 341 5.07 9.36 -10.19
C MET A 341 5.15 10.66 -9.35
N ALA A 342 4.13 10.95 -8.52
CA ALA A 342 4.16 12.09 -7.62
C ALA A 342 5.31 11.98 -6.60
N THR A 343 5.59 10.77 -6.10
CA THR A 343 6.74 10.50 -5.22
C THR A 343 8.05 10.86 -5.92
N LEU A 344 8.26 10.40 -7.16
CA LEU A 344 9.45 10.74 -7.94
C LEU A 344 9.59 12.25 -8.21
N VAL A 345 8.47 12.95 -8.43
CA VAL A 345 8.44 14.40 -8.59
C VAL A 345 8.91 15.09 -7.31
N VAL A 346 8.38 14.68 -6.15
CA VAL A 346 8.72 15.24 -4.83
C VAL A 346 10.20 15.03 -4.50
N ASP A 347 10.71 13.80 -4.67
CA ASP A 347 12.10 13.45 -4.34
C ASP A 347 13.12 14.28 -5.13
N GLY A 348 12.83 14.52 -6.42
CA GLY A 348 13.69 15.26 -7.33
C GLY A 348 13.49 16.78 -7.32
N LEU A 349 12.51 17.30 -6.58
CA LEU A 349 12.12 18.71 -6.63
C LEU A 349 13.19 19.60 -5.98
N LYS A 350 13.60 20.66 -6.68
CA LYS A 350 14.48 21.71 -6.11
C LYS A 350 13.67 22.98 -5.88
N VAL A 351 13.78 23.56 -4.70
CA VAL A 351 13.12 24.84 -4.37
C VAL A 351 14.11 25.99 -4.52
N ASN A 352 13.70 27.06 -5.18
CA ASN A 352 14.49 28.28 -5.33
C ASN A 352 14.16 29.28 -4.21
N SER A 353 14.75 29.07 -3.04
CA SER A 353 14.45 29.86 -1.83
C SER A 353 14.65 31.36 -2.01
N ALA A 354 15.60 31.78 -2.85
CA ALA A 354 15.82 33.19 -3.15
C ALA A 354 14.67 33.80 -3.95
N ARG A 355 14.17 33.05 -4.96
CA ARG A 355 13.05 33.50 -5.79
C ARG A 355 11.74 33.50 -5.02
N THR A 356 11.49 32.51 -4.18
CA THR A 356 10.29 32.44 -3.36
C THR A 356 10.26 33.54 -2.31
N LEU A 357 11.39 33.81 -1.64
CA LEU A 357 11.51 34.94 -0.70
C LEU A 357 11.25 36.29 -1.39
N ALA A 358 11.89 36.53 -2.54
CA ALA A 358 11.70 37.77 -3.30
C ALA A 358 10.24 37.96 -3.73
N ALA A 359 9.53 36.88 -4.08
CA ALA A 359 8.11 36.94 -4.42
C ALA A 359 7.22 37.18 -3.21
N ALA A 360 7.56 36.65 -2.03
CA ALA A 360 6.83 36.86 -0.78
C ALA A 360 6.97 38.28 -0.22
N GLN A 361 8.10 38.96 -0.51
CA GLN A 361 8.31 40.37 -0.18
C GLN A 361 7.54 41.34 -1.09
N GLN A 362 7.04 40.85 -2.22
CA GLN A 362 6.25 41.64 -3.17
C GLN A 362 4.75 41.52 -2.88
N GLY A 363 3.96 42.41 -3.48
CA GLY A 363 2.49 42.32 -3.44
C GLY A 363 1.87 42.81 -2.14
N TYR A 364 2.62 43.53 -1.30
CA TYR A 364 2.12 44.15 -0.07
C TYR A 364 1.50 43.13 0.92
N ALA A 365 2.01 41.91 0.91
CA ALA A 365 1.55 40.79 1.73
C ALA A 365 1.61 41.09 3.25
N ASN A 366 2.54 41.95 3.66
CA ASN A 366 2.72 42.42 5.03
C ASN A 366 1.79 43.60 5.42
N ALA A 367 0.89 44.05 4.54
CA ALA A 367 -0.11 45.06 4.87
C ALA A 367 -1.01 44.62 6.03
N THR A 368 -1.35 43.34 6.11
CA THR A 368 -2.09 42.80 7.25
C THR A 368 -1.32 43.00 8.56
N GLU A 369 0.01 42.91 8.53
CA GLU A 369 0.82 43.10 9.73
C GLU A 369 0.87 44.54 10.19
N LEU A 370 0.81 45.49 9.26
CA LEU A 370 0.65 46.90 9.58
C LEU A 370 -0.72 47.16 10.21
N ALA A 371 -1.78 46.50 9.71
CA ALA A 371 -3.11 46.65 10.29
C ALA A 371 -3.14 46.09 11.72
N ASP A 372 -2.62 44.88 11.94
CA ASP A 372 -2.52 44.27 13.27
C ASP A 372 -1.61 45.06 14.21
N TYR A 373 -0.54 45.67 13.68
CA TYR A 373 0.31 46.59 14.43
C TYR A 373 -0.50 47.80 14.91
N LEU A 374 -1.28 48.45 14.05
CA LEU A 374 -2.14 49.56 14.44
C LEU A 374 -3.22 49.12 15.45
N VAL A 375 -3.77 47.91 15.30
CA VAL A 375 -4.66 47.32 16.31
C VAL A 375 -3.96 47.19 17.67
N SER A 376 -2.70 46.74 17.68
CA SER A 376 -1.90 46.68 18.91
C SER A 376 -1.59 48.06 19.53
N LYS A 377 -1.82 49.15 18.80
CA LYS A 377 -1.71 50.55 19.27
C LYS A 377 -3.08 51.19 19.57
N ASP A 378 -4.07 50.35 19.88
CA ASP A 378 -5.45 50.73 20.23
C ASP A 378 -6.27 51.37 19.09
N ILE A 379 -5.95 51.09 17.82
CA ILE A 379 -6.79 51.49 16.69
C ILE A 379 -7.78 50.35 16.34
N PRO A 380 -9.10 50.60 16.26
CA PRO A 380 -10.04 49.56 15.85
C PRO A 380 -9.69 48.96 14.47
N PHE A 381 -9.82 47.64 14.31
CA PHE A 381 -9.38 46.92 13.10
C PHE A 381 -9.90 47.52 11.78
N ARG A 382 -11.16 47.98 11.72
CA ARG A 382 -11.71 48.59 10.49
C ARG A 382 -11.04 49.92 10.13
N GLU A 383 -10.66 50.69 11.14
CA GLU A 383 -9.93 51.94 10.95
C GLU A 383 -8.46 51.67 10.58
N ALA A 384 -7.81 50.73 11.28
CA ALA A 384 -6.47 50.26 10.92
C ALA A 384 -6.42 49.76 9.47
N HIS A 385 -7.38 48.93 9.05
CA HIS A 385 -7.47 48.44 7.67
C HIS A 385 -7.66 49.59 6.65
N HIS A 386 -8.48 50.60 6.96
CA HIS A 386 -8.64 51.77 6.09
C HIS A 386 -7.32 52.54 5.94
N ILE A 387 -6.65 52.85 7.05
CA ILE A 387 -5.35 53.52 7.09
C ILE A 387 -4.32 52.74 6.25
N VAL A 388 -4.21 51.43 6.47
CA VAL A 388 -3.30 50.58 5.70
C VAL A 388 -3.63 50.57 4.22
N GLY A 389 -4.91 50.58 3.85
CA GLY A 389 -5.32 50.71 2.45
C GLY A 389 -4.75 51.95 1.77
N GLU A 390 -4.75 53.08 2.46
CA GLU A 390 -4.15 54.34 1.97
C GLU A 390 -2.62 54.26 1.91
N VAL A 391 -1.97 53.64 2.90
CA VAL A 391 -0.52 53.40 2.90
C VAL A 391 -0.10 52.53 1.72
N VAL A 392 -0.85 51.45 1.44
CA VAL A 392 -0.60 50.54 0.31
C VAL A 392 -0.75 51.29 -1.01
N LEU A 393 -1.80 52.10 -1.18
CA LEU A 393 -1.97 52.93 -2.38
C LEU A 393 -0.76 53.85 -2.60
N ALA A 394 -0.29 54.51 -1.55
CA ALA A 394 0.87 55.39 -1.65
C ALA A 394 2.18 54.65 -1.93
N ALA A 395 2.33 53.43 -1.42
CA ALA A 395 3.47 52.57 -1.72
C ALA A 395 3.45 52.09 -3.18
N ILE A 396 2.27 51.75 -3.72
CA ILE A 396 2.06 51.41 -5.13
C ILE A 396 2.42 52.59 -6.04
N ASP A 397 1.93 53.79 -5.74
CA ASP A 397 2.21 54.99 -6.53
C ASP A 397 3.70 55.33 -6.57
N LYS A 398 4.45 54.97 -5.52
CA LYS A 398 5.91 55.14 -5.42
C LYS A 398 6.71 53.96 -5.97
N GLY A 399 6.07 52.81 -6.22
CA GLY A 399 6.72 51.59 -6.67
C GLY A 399 7.67 50.97 -5.64
N VAL A 400 7.38 51.10 -4.34
CA VAL A 400 8.20 50.58 -3.23
C VAL A 400 7.39 49.65 -2.33
N PRO A 401 8.01 48.69 -1.61
CA PRO A 401 7.36 47.90 -0.55
C PRO A 401 7.04 48.76 0.69
N LEU A 402 6.24 48.24 1.63
CA LEU A 402 5.80 49.01 2.81
C LEU A 402 6.98 49.38 3.71
N GLU A 403 7.92 48.45 3.88
CA GLU A 403 9.11 48.59 4.71
C GLU A 403 10.13 49.60 4.17
N ASP A 404 10.00 50.02 2.90
CA ASP A 404 10.85 51.06 2.30
C ASP A 404 10.28 52.48 2.48
N LEU A 405 9.02 52.61 2.95
CA LEU A 405 8.48 53.91 3.34
C LEU A 405 9.18 54.39 4.61
N THR A 406 9.61 55.66 4.62
CA THR A 406 10.27 56.24 5.79
C THR A 406 9.28 56.41 6.95
N LEU A 407 9.77 56.44 8.19
CA LEU A 407 8.90 56.58 9.35
C LEU A 407 8.05 57.85 9.26
N THR A 408 8.64 58.94 8.79
CA THR A 408 7.93 60.20 8.56
C THR A 408 6.80 60.04 7.54
N GLN A 409 7.01 59.28 6.46
CA GLN A 409 5.97 59.01 5.46
C GLN A 409 4.85 58.14 6.03
N LEU A 410 5.17 57.13 6.83
CA LEU A 410 4.16 56.30 7.50
C LEU A 410 3.34 57.11 8.51
N GLN A 411 4.00 58.01 9.25
CA GLN A 411 3.36 58.89 10.23
C GLN A 411 2.40 59.93 9.63
N GLU A 412 2.41 60.15 8.31
CA GLU A 412 1.39 60.94 7.62
C GLU A 412 -0.01 60.29 7.71
N TYR A 413 -0.07 58.97 7.88
CA TYR A 413 -1.31 58.19 7.94
C TYR A 413 -1.75 57.86 9.37
N SER A 414 -0.82 57.73 10.31
CA SER A 414 -1.13 57.57 11.73
C SER A 414 0.06 57.95 12.62
N ASP A 415 -0.19 58.82 13.59
CA ASP A 415 0.79 59.25 14.61
C ASP A 415 1.19 58.11 15.57
N LYS A 416 0.43 57.01 15.59
CA LYS A 416 0.72 55.80 16.36
C LYS A 416 1.83 54.95 15.77
N ILE A 417 2.25 55.21 14.52
CA ILE A 417 3.33 54.46 13.88
C ILE A 417 4.68 54.94 14.41
N GLY A 418 5.41 54.01 15.05
CA GLY A 418 6.74 54.20 15.60
C GLY A 418 7.81 53.39 14.87
N GLN A 419 9.07 53.56 15.28
CA GLN A 419 10.23 52.87 14.69
C GLN A 419 10.14 51.33 14.78
N ASP A 420 9.35 50.81 15.72
CA ASP A 420 9.08 49.38 15.90
C ASP A 420 8.28 48.76 14.74
N VAL A 421 7.59 49.55 13.92
CA VAL A 421 6.78 49.06 12.78
C VAL A 421 7.57 48.18 11.81
N TYR A 422 8.83 48.52 11.55
CA TYR A 422 9.69 47.78 10.62
C TYR A 422 9.97 46.35 11.09
N GLN A 423 9.98 46.11 12.40
CA GLN A 423 10.10 44.75 12.93
C GLN A 423 8.87 43.92 12.59
N HIS A 424 7.67 44.53 12.67
CA HIS A 424 6.40 43.88 12.36
C HIS A 424 6.17 43.66 10.86
N LEU A 425 6.78 44.47 9.99
CA LEU A 425 6.68 44.34 8.54
C LEU A 425 7.61 43.27 7.94
N SER A 426 8.56 42.74 8.72
CA SER A 426 9.48 41.70 8.27
C SER A 426 8.74 40.39 7.92
N ILE A 427 9.29 39.63 6.97
CA ILE A 427 8.78 38.30 6.61
C ILE A 427 8.85 37.37 7.81
N GLU A 428 9.94 37.44 8.58
CA GLU A 428 10.13 36.68 9.81
C GLU A 428 9.00 36.96 10.80
N SER A 429 8.69 38.22 11.10
CA SER A 429 7.59 38.56 12.00
C SER A 429 6.24 38.10 11.45
N THR A 430 6.04 38.19 10.13
CA THR A 430 4.81 37.75 9.49
C THR A 430 4.58 36.26 9.73
N LEU A 431 5.61 35.42 9.50
CA LEU A 431 5.54 33.98 9.75
C LEU A 431 5.40 33.68 11.24
N ASP A 432 6.28 34.26 12.07
CA ASP A 432 6.39 33.94 13.48
C ASP A 432 5.11 34.28 14.24
N LYS A 433 4.34 35.31 13.86
CA LYS A 433 3.04 35.63 14.49
C LYS A 433 1.97 34.54 14.34
N ARG A 434 2.06 33.65 13.35
CA ARG A 434 1.05 32.60 13.10
C ARG A 434 1.32 31.36 13.95
N GLU A 435 1.39 31.53 15.27
CA GLU A 435 1.74 30.48 16.24
C GLU A 435 0.57 29.63 16.71
N ALA A 436 -0.67 29.94 16.30
CA ALA A 436 -1.80 29.07 16.60
C ALA A 436 -1.62 27.70 15.95
N LEU A 437 -2.27 26.67 16.49
CA LEU A 437 -2.25 25.32 15.94
C LEU A 437 -2.62 25.33 14.45
N GLY A 438 -1.80 24.69 13.62
CA GLY A 438 -1.96 24.69 12.16
C GLY A 438 -1.53 25.98 11.48
N GLY A 439 -0.89 26.91 12.19
CA GLY A 439 -0.30 28.10 11.63
C GLY A 439 1.04 27.83 10.94
N THR A 440 1.51 28.81 10.16
CA THR A 440 2.74 28.71 9.35
C THR A 440 4.01 29.13 10.11
N SER A 441 3.93 29.49 11.40
CA SER A 441 5.15 29.83 12.14
C SER A 441 6.12 28.67 12.14
N ARG A 442 7.42 28.95 12.13
CA ARG A 442 8.46 27.92 12.05
C ARG A 442 8.34 26.91 13.20
N ALA A 443 8.00 27.40 14.39
CA ALA A 443 7.74 26.57 15.55
C ALA A 443 6.53 25.62 15.35
N GLN A 444 5.44 26.10 14.74
CA GLN A 444 4.26 25.27 14.47
C GLN A 444 4.52 24.26 13.34
N VAL A 445 5.23 24.65 12.29
CA VAL A 445 5.61 23.74 11.18
C VAL A 445 6.53 22.65 11.69
N GLN A 446 7.56 23.00 12.47
CA GLN A 446 8.46 22.02 13.09
C GLN A 446 7.69 21.10 14.05
N LYS A 447 6.81 21.66 14.88
CA LYS A 447 5.97 20.87 15.78
C LYS A 447 5.09 19.89 14.99
N ALA A 448 4.47 20.32 13.89
CA ALA A 448 3.67 19.42 13.06
C ALA A 448 4.52 18.29 12.44
N ILE A 449 5.75 18.60 12.00
CA ILE A 449 6.70 17.59 11.52
C ILE A 449 7.03 16.59 12.64
N ASP A 450 7.40 17.07 13.82
CA ASP A 450 7.76 16.23 14.97
C ASP A 450 6.58 15.38 15.45
N ASP A 451 5.38 15.97 15.52
CA ASP A 451 4.15 15.32 15.95
C ASP A 451 3.78 14.17 14.99
N ILE A 452 3.90 14.39 13.67
CA ILE A 452 3.72 13.35 12.66
C ILE A 452 4.86 12.33 12.73
N GLN A 453 6.13 12.72 12.88
CA GLN A 453 7.23 11.75 12.95
C GLN A 453 7.14 10.82 14.18
N THR A 454 6.75 11.38 15.32
CA THR A 454 6.65 10.66 16.60
C THR A 454 5.33 9.93 16.81
N GLY A 455 4.30 10.22 16.00
CA GLY A 455 2.96 9.65 16.14
C GLY A 455 2.24 10.07 17.43
N LYS A 456 2.63 11.21 18.03
CA LYS A 456 2.14 11.69 19.34
C LYS A 456 0.85 12.50 19.28
N THR A 457 0.41 12.93 18.10
CA THR A 457 -0.86 13.63 17.95
C THR A 457 -1.99 12.65 17.68
N ASP A 458 -3.11 12.86 18.37
CA ASP A 458 -4.41 12.27 18.06
C ASP A 458 -4.89 12.81 16.69
N ILE A 459 -4.33 12.29 15.59
CA ILE A 459 -4.77 12.63 14.23
C ILE A 459 -6.09 11.90 13.99
N LEU A 460 -7.19 12.40 14.57
CA LEU A 460 -8.62 12.06 14.33
C LEU A 460 -9.05 10.58 14.25
N ASN A 461 -8.16 9.61 14.44
CA ASN A 461 -8.35 8.24 13.98
C ASN A 461 -7.77 7.19 14.95
N GLU A 462 -7.71 7.43 16.27
CA GLU A 462 -7.36 6.34 17.21
C GLU A 462 -8.36 5.16 17.16
N GLN A 463 -9.60 5.40 16.70
CA GLN A 463 -10.59 4.34 16.50
C GLN A 463 -10.62 3.79 15.06
N VAL A 464 -9.77 4.31 14.16
CA VAL A 464 -9.61 3.82 12.78
C VAL A 464 -8.15 3.42 12.59
N VAL A 465 -7.88 2.11 12.58
CA VAL A 465 -6.54 1.50 12.55
C VAL A 465 -5.56 2.16 11.55
N GLY A 466 -4.73 3.11 11.99
CA GLY A 466 -3.44 3.52 11.40
C GLY A 466 -3.39 4.72 10.43
N ALA A 467 -3.66 5.94 10.89
CA ALA A 467 -3.04 7.10 10.26
C ALA A 467 -1.58 7.17 10.78
N PRO A 468 -0.55 6.85 9.98
CA PRO A 468 0.72 6.57 10.58
C PRO A 468 1.59 7.83 10.65
N GLY A 469 2.07 8.13 11.85
CA GLY A 469 3.33 8.85 11.96
C GLY A 469 4.48 8.08 11.31
N THR A 470 5.61 8.69 10.95
CA THR A 470 6.68 8.05 10.14
C THR A 470 7.14 6.68 10.70
N GLN A 471 7.11 6.49 12.01
CA GLN A 471 7.40 5.21 12.66
C GLN A 471 6.27 4.18 12.51
N GLN A 472 5.01 4.60 12.63
CA GLN A 472 3.83 3.79 12.32
C GLN A 472 3.67 3.57 10.81
N ALA A 473 4.21 4.44 9.96
CA ALA A 473 4.18 4.32 8.50
C ALA A 473 5.12 3.22 8.09
N LYS A 474 6.34 3.23 8.64
CA LYS A 474 7.29 2.11 8.52
C LYS A 474 6.73 0.82 9.12
N LEU A 475 6.02 0.89 10.25
CA LEU A 475 5.34 -0.28 10.82
C LEU A 475 4.20 -0.77 9.93
N ALA A 476 3.35 0.10 9.39
CA ALA A 476 2.25 -0.22 8.50
C ALA A 476 2.74 -0.72 7.15
N LEU A 477 3.77 -0.11 6.56
CA LEU A 477 4.46 -0.59 5.37
C LEU A 477 5.08 -1.96 5.63
N LYS A 478 5.69 -2.18 6.80
CA LYS A 478 6.24 -3.48 7.22
C LYS A 478 5.15 -4.51 7.46
N GLN A 479 4.02 -4.15 8.08
CA GLN A 479 2.86 -5.02 8.32
C GLN A 479 2.13 -5.35 7.03
N VAL A 480 1.97 -4.39 6.12
CA VAL A 480 1.44 -4.60 4.77
C VAL A 480 2.40 -5.49 3.99
N GLN A 481 3.70 -5.21 4.01
CA GLN A 481 4.71 -6.06 3.38
C GLN A 481 4.73 -7.46 3.99
N GLN A 482 4.58 -7.60 5.30
CA GLN A 482 4.47 -8.88 6.01
C GLN A 482 3.20 -9.61 5.62
N ARG A 483 2.03 -8.95 5.57
CA ARG A 483 0.77 -9.54 5.09
C ARG A 483 0.84 -9.95 3.62
N LEU A 484 1.44 -9.12 2.76
CA LEU A 484 1.69 -9.45 1.35
C LEU A 484 2.65 -10.63 1.22
N ASN A 485 3.69 -10.69 2.06
CA ASN A 485 4.63 -11.79 2.14
C ASN A 485 3.98 -13.06 2.70
N ALA A 486 3.09 -12.95 3.68
CA ALA A 486 2.32 -14.04 4.28
C ALA A 486 1.33 -14.61 3.28
N GLN A 487 0.61 -13.75 2.55
CA GLN A 487 -0.23 -14.15 1.43
C GLN A 487 0.60 -14.85 0.35
N LYS A 488 1.81 -14.35 0.04
CA LYS A 488 2.76 -15.01 -0.87
C LYS A 488 3.27 -16.35 -0.32
N ALA A 489 3.54 -16.47 0.98
CA ALA A 489 4.02 -17.70 1.61
C ALA A 489 2.91 -18.77 1.70
N ALA A 490 1.67 -18.38 1.99
CA ALA A 490 0.49 -19.23 1.89
C ALA A 490 0.26 -19.69 0.44
N ALA A 491 0.47 -18.78 -0.52
CA ALA A 491 0.50 -19.08 -1.94
C ALA A 491 1.64 -20.02 -2.38
N MET A 492 2.65 -20.27 -1.52
CA MET A 492 3.78 -21.17 -1.73
C MET A 492 3.78 -22.38 -0.78
N SER A 493 2.64 -22.69 -0.15
CA SER A 493 2.40 -23.91 0.64
C SER A 493 3.37 -24.11 1.83
N VAL A 494 3.61 -23.05 2.61
CA VAL A 494 4.32 -23.17 3.90
C VAL A 494 3.33 -23.40 5.05
N ARG A 495 3.62 -24.38 5.92
CA ARG A 495 2.78 -24.74 7.08
C ARG A 495 3.60 -25.18 8.29
N ARG A 496 2.95 -25.30 9.46
CA ARG A 496 3.53 -25.96 10.64
C ARG A 496 3.82 -27.43 10.36
N ALA A 497 4.93 -27.93 10.90
CA ALA A 497 5.31 -29.33 10.80
C ALA A 497 4.36 -30.21 11.63
N LYS A 498 4.13 -31.42 11.15
CA LYS A 498 3.35 -32.49 11.78
C LYS A 498 4.27 -33.65 12.13
N MET A 499 3.81 -34.56 12.98
CA MET A 499 4.60 -35.73 13.37
C MET A 499 4.98 -36.64 12.18
N SER A 500 4.17 -36.61 11.11
CA SER A 500 4.45 -37.29 9.84
C SER A 500 5.65 -36.70 9.08
N ASP A 501 6.04 -35.46 9.35
CA ASP A 501 7.11 -34.77 8.62
C ASP A 501 8.51 -35.03 9.21
N VAL A 502 8.58 -35.60 10.43
CA VAL A 502 9.81 -35.80 11.21
C VAL A 502 10.90 -36.51 10.40
N ASP A 503 10.54 -37.57 9.69
CA ASP A 503 11.52 -38.35 8.93
C ASP A 503 12.11 -37.54 7.77
N LYS A 504 11.29 -36.71 7.11
CA LYS A 504 11.74 -35.87 5.99
C LYS A 504 12.54 -34.66 6.46
N ILE A 505 12.15 -34.05 7.57
CA ILE A 505 12.92 -32.99 8.24
C ILE A 505 14.28 -33.55 8.64
N HIS A 506 14.33 -34.73 9.26
CA HIS A 506 15.59 -35.37 9.66
C HIS A 506 16.49 -35.67 8.47
N GLU A 507 15.95 -36.20 7.38
CA GLU A 507 16.70 -36.46 6.14
C GLU A 507 17.35 -35.18 5.60
N GLN A 508 16.59 -34.08 5.50
CA GLN A 508 17.09 -32.80 4.98
C GLN A 508 18.13 -32.18 5.91
N VAL A 509 17.85 -32.15 7.22
CA VAL A 509 18.78 -31.59 8.21
C VAL A 509 20.07 -32.41 8.25
N ALA A 510 19.98 -33.74 8.23
CA ALA A 510 21.14 -34.62 8.21
C ALA A 510 22.02 -34.35 6.97
N TYR A 511 21.43 -34.27 5.78
CA TYR A 511 22.15 -34.00 4.54
C TYR A 511 22.97 -32.69 4.61
N TRP A 512 22.34 -31.59 5.05
CA TRP A 512 23.01 -30.30 5.12
C TRP A 512 24.00 -30.21 6.29
N SER A 513 23.76 -30.94 7.37
CA SER A 513 24.71 -31.04 8.49
C SER A 513 25.97 -31.83 8.12
N GLU A 514 25.86 -32.91 7.33
CA GLU A 514 27.02 -33.64 6.79
C GLU A 514 27.89 -32.77 5.88
N LYS A 515 27.29 -31.78 5.20
CA LYS A 515 28.01 -30.77 4.40
C LYS A 515 28.60 -29.64 5.23
N GLY A 516 28.31 -29.61 6.53
CA GLY A 516 28.76 -28.57 7.45
C GLY A 516 28.10 -27.21 7.19
N GLU A 517 26.91 -27.19 6.59
CA GLU A 517 26.15 -25.97 6.33
C GLU A 517 25.27 -25.56 7.51
N ILE A 518 24.83 -26.53 8.31
CA ILE A 518 24.05 -26.34 9.54
C ILE A 518 24.46 -27.34 10.62
N LEU A 519 23.98 -27.16 11.83
CA LEU A 519 24.16 -28.11 12.93
C LEU A 519 23.32 -29.38 12.74
N ASN A 520 23.86 -30.50 13.19
CA ASN A 520 23.15 -31.77 13.19
C ASN A 520 22.02 -31.74 14.22
N ARG A 521 20.87 -32.32 13.88
CA ARG A 521 19.77 -32.59 14.82
C ARG A 521 19.37 -34.05 14.71
N THR A 522 19.46 -34.74 15.84
CA THR A 522 19.02 -36.13 15.91
C THR A 522 17.51 -36.21 15.64
N ARG A 523 17.07 -37.37 15.17
CA ARG A 523 15.64 -37.63 14.97
C ARG A 523 14.82 -37.45 16.25
N GLU A 524 15.37 -37.83 17.41
CA GLU A 524 14.73 -37.63 18.71
C GLU A 524 14.54 -36.15 19.06
N ASN A 525 15.55 -35.31 18.80
CA ASN A 525 15.44 -33.87 18.99
C ASN A 525 14.33 -33.28 18.10
N ILE A 526 14.26 -33.71 16.83
CA ILE A 526 13.22 -33.26 15.91
C ILE A 526 11.82 -33.72 16.37
N ILE A 527 11.68 -34.90 16.95
CA ILE A 527 10.39 -35.38 17.51
C ILE A 527 9.93 -34.48 18.66
N HIS A 528 10.84 -34.17 19.60
CA HIS A 528 10.51 -33.34 20.75
C HIS A 528 10.19 -31.89 20.34
N ASP A 529 10.89 -31.38 19.32
CA ASP A 529 10.76 -30.00 18.88
C ASP A 529 9.90 -29.83 17.61
N VAL A 530 9.19 -30.87 17.14
CA VAL A 530 8.47 -30.83 15.85
C VAL A 530 7.49 -29.66 15.77
N GLN A 531 6.89 -29.28 16.92
CA GLN A 531 6.00 -28.13 17.03
C GLN A 531 6.69 -26.79 16.73
N ASN A 532 8.02 -26.70 16.87
CA ASN A 532 8.81 -25.51 16.57
C ASN A 532 9.22 -25.45 15.09
N PHE A 533 9.00 -26.53 14.33
CA PHE A 533 9.30 -26.60 12.90
C PHE A 533 8.13 -26.10 12.03
N VAL A 534 8.51 -25.51 10.92
CA VAL A 534 7.67 -25.25 9.75
C VAL A 534 8.28 -25.94 8.54
N VAL A 535 7.43 -26.31 7.59
CA VAL A 535 7.81 -27.01 6.37
C VAL A 535 7.25 -26.28 5.16
N ALA A 536 8.05 -26.27 4.09
CA ALA A 536 7.59 -25.88 2.77
C ALA A 536 7.22 -27.15 2.03
N GLU A 537 6.04 -27.15 1.42
CA GLU A 537 5.49 -28.31 0.73
C GLU A 537 5.32 -28.04 -0.76
N ILE A 538 5.76 -28.97 -1.59
CA ILE A 538 5.44 -29.00 -3.03
C ILE A 538 4.93 -30.40 -3.33
N ASP A 539 3.74 -30.49 -3.93
CA ASP A 539 3.11 -31.76 -4.32
C ASP A 539 2.99 -32.78 -3.18
N GLY A 540 2.65 -32.35 -1.96
CA GLY A 540 2.53 -33.24 -0.80
C GLY A 540 3.85 -33.61 -0.13
N GLN A 541 4.99 -33.16 -0.69
CA GLN A 541 6.32 -33.48 -0.18
C GLN A 541 6.93 -32.28 0.53
N VAL A 542 7.48 -32.54 1.72
CA VAL A 542 8.31 -31.56 2.42
C VAL A 542 9.60 -31.36 1.62
N VAL A 543 9.74 -30.18 1.01
CA VAL A 543 10.89 -29.76 0.20
C VAL A 543 11.83 -28.82 0.97
N GLY A 544 11.45 -28.41 2.16
CA GLY A 544 12.30 -27.62 3.04
C GLY A 544 11.71 -27.50 4.42
N CYS A 545 12.55 -27.16 5.39
CA CYS A 545 12.12 -26.91 6.76
C CYS A 545 12.89 -25.74 7.36
N ALA A 546 12.32 -25.16 8.40
CA ALA A 546 12.99 -24.24 9.30
C ALA A 546 12.35 -24.38 10.68
N SER A 547 13.06 -24.05 11.75
CA SER A 547 12.50 -24.00 13.09
C SER A 547 12.74 -22.65 13.74
N LEU A 548 11.86 -22.31 14.68
CA LEU A 548 12.01 -21.12 15.51
C LEU A 548 12.20 -21.55 16.96
N TYR A 549 13.39 -21.30 17.50
CA TYR A 549 13.73 -21.63 18.87
C TYR A 549 13.69 -20.37 19.74
N ILE A 550 12.85 -20.37 20.77
CA ILE A 550 12.66 -19.21 21.65
C ILE A 550 13.59 -19.37 22.86
N TYR A 551 14.48 -18.40 23.05
CA TYR A 551 15.37 -18.34 24.21
C TYR A 551 14.67 -17.74 25.42
N GLU A 552 14.00 -16.61 25.21
CA GLU A 552 13.32 -15.84 26.25
C GLU A 552 12.19 -14.99 25.62
N PRO A 553 11.29 -14.37 26.41
CA PRO A 553 10.09 -13.69 25.91
C PRO A 553 10.29 -12.66 24.79
N GLY A 554 11.51 -12.13 24.59
CA GLY A 554 11.83 -11.17 23.55
C GLY A 554 12.79 -11.68 22.46
N LEU A 555 13.36 -12.89 22.59
CA LEU A 555 14.45 -13.35 21.72
C LEU A 555 14.21 -14.78 21.23
N ALA A 556 14.27 -14.97 19.91
CA ALA A 556 14.27 -16.28 19.29
C ALA A 556 15.26 -16.37 18.14
N GLU A 557 15.54 -17.59 17.70
CA GLU A 557 16.46 -17.90 16.62
C GLU A 557 15.77 -18.73 15.54
N ILE A 558 15.99 -18.36 14.27
CA ILE A 558 15.66 -19.23 13.15
C ILE A 558 16.79 -20.25 13.00
N ARG A 559 16.45 -21.52 13.23
CA ARG A 559 17.36 -22.66 13.15
C ARG A 559 16.96 -23.60 12.02
N SER A 560 17.89 -24.49 11.66
CA SER A 560 17.65 -25.62 10.75
C SER A 560 16.91 -25.24 9.46
N ILE A 561 17.20 -24.04 8.92
CA ILE A 561 16.61 -23.55 7.68
C ILE A 561 17.31 -24.19 6.49
N VAL A 562 16.63 -25.14 5.85
CA VAL A 562 17.16 -25.93 4.74
C VAL A 562 16.10 -26.13 3.67
N ILE A 563 16.55 -26.13 2.42
CA ILE A 563 15.74 -26.48 1.25
C ILE A 563 16.44 -27.65 0.56
N ASP A 564 15.65 -28.62 0.10
CA ASP A 564 16.12 -29.69 -0.78
C ASP A 564 16.76 -29.09 -2.03
N LYS A 565 17.94 -29.58 -2.39
CA LYS A 565 18.76 -29.04 -3.48
C LYS A 565 18.01 -28.95 -4.82
N ALA A 566 17.07 -29.86 -5.08
CA ALA A 566 16.27 -29.84 -6.31
C ALA A 566 15.34 -28.61 -6.42
N PHE A 567 15.08 -27.94 -5.30
CA PHE A 567 14.13 -26.83 -5.17
C PHE A 567 14.79 -25.51 -4.78
N HIS A 568 16.11 -25.40 -4.94
CA HIS A 568 16.83 -24.15 -4.71
C HIS A 568 16.40 -23.08 -5.72
N SER A 569 16.43 -21.81 -5.29
CA SER A 569 16.07 -20.63 -6.10
C SER A 569 14.62 -20.56 -6.59
N GLN A 570 13.72 -21.39 -6.05
CA GLN A 570 12.28 -21.35 -6.35
C GLN A 570 11.46 -20.56 -5.30
N GLY A 571 12.13 -19.95 -4.31
CA GLY A 571 11.57 -19.02 -3.33
C GLY A 571 11.07 -19.62 -2.01
N GLN A 572 11.13 -20.95 -1.82
CA GLN A 572 10.65 -21.65 -0.62
C GLN A 572 11.44 -21.25 0.63
N GLY A 573 12.75 -21.00 0.51
CA GLY A 573 13.56 -20.51 1.63
C GLY A 573 13.04 -19.17 2.15
N LYS A 574 12.68 -18.26 1.22
CA LYS A 574 12.15 -16.95 1.57
C LYS A 574 10.78 -17.08 2.23
N ALA A 575 9.92 -17.95 1.70
CA ALA A 575 8.61 -18.23 2.27
C ALA A 575 8.70 -18.81 3.70
N LEU A 576 9.62 -19.75 3.97
CA LEU A 576 9.87 -20.30 5.31
C LEU A 576 10.31 -19.21 6.29
N THR A 577 11.30 -18.39 5.92
CA THR A 577 11.77 -17.30 6.77
C THR A 577 10.64 -16.30 7.04
N GLN A 578 9.87 -15.93 6.03
CA GLN A 578 8.76 -14.97 6.18
C GLN A 578 7.65 -15.50 7.08
N TYR A 579 7.27 -16.78 6.93
CA TYR A 579 6.30 -17.43 7.80
C TYR A 579 6.77 -17.42 9.26
N LEU A 580 8.05 -17.75 9.52
CA LEU A 580 8.59 -17.72 10.88
C LEU A 580 8.65 -16.31 11.47
N LEU A 581 8.94 -15.30 10.67
CA LEU A 581 8.92 -13.90 11.13
C LEU A 581 7.50 -13.43 11.46
N GLU A 582 6.48 -13.85 10.71
CA GLU A 582 5.08 -13.57 11.03
C GLU A 582 4.64 -14.30 12.30
N PHE A 583 4.98 -15.59 12.41
CA PHE A 583 4.71 -16.36 13.63
C PHE A 583 5.38 -15.73 14.85
N ALA A 584 6.62 -15.27 14.72
CA ALA A 584 7.33 -14.55 15.77
C ALA A 584 6.64 -13.24 16.18
N HIS A 585 6.09 -12.51 15.21
CA HIS A 585 5.31 -11.30 15.47
C HIS A 585 4.03 -11.61 16.24
N LEU A 586 3.29 -12.67 15.87
CA LEU A 586 2.09 -13.12 16.59
C LEU A 586 2.39 -13.58 18.03
N MET A 587 3.61 -14.04 18.28
CA MET A 587 4.09 -14.43 19.61
C MET A 587 4.68 -13.27 20.44
N GLU A 588 4.61 -12.03 19.93
CA GLU A 588 5.19 -10.83 20.56
C GLU A 588 6.71 -10.89 20.84
N LEU A 589 7.46 -11.68 20.06
CA LEU A 589 8.93 -11.68 20.12
C LEU A 589 9.48 -10.35 19.61
N GLU A 590 10.61 -9.88 20.14
CA GLU A 590 11.18 -8.56 19.81
C GLU A 590 12.38 -8.65 18.84
N ILE A 591 13.18 -9.71 18.95
CA ILE A 591 14.40 -9.92 18.17
C ILE A 591 14.44 -11.37 17.69
N ILE A 592 14.68 -11.54 16.39
CA ILE A 592 14.89 -12.83 15.76
C ILE A 592 16.30 -12.88 15.21
N ILE A 593 17.11 -13.80 15.70
CA ILE A 593 18.48 -13.99 15.24
C ILE A 593 18.58 -15.16 14.25
N VAL A 594 19.63 -15.12 13.44
CA VAL A 594 20.06 -16.25 12.62
C VAL A 594 21.58 -16.28 12.61
N LEU A 595 22.14 -17.47 12.81
CA LEU A 595 23.54 -17.74 12.59
C LEU A 595 23.70 -18.36 11.19
N THR A 596 24.50 -17.75 10.33
CA THR A 596 24.53 -18.13 8.91
C THR A 596 25.88 -17.96 8.23
N TYR A 597 26.17 -18.85 7.29
CA TYR A 597 27.29 -18.74 6.33
C TYR A 597 26.91 -18.00 5.04
N ILE A 598 25.65 -17.59 4.88
CA ILE A 598 25.11 -16.90 3.68
C ILE A 598 24.46 -15.55 4.05
N PRO A 599 25.22 -14.60 4.63
CA PRO A 599 24.66 -13.36 5.16
C PRO A 599 23.94 -12.50 4.11
N ASP A 600 24.37 -12.54 2.85
CA ASP A 600 23.74 -11.79 1.76
C ASP A 600 22.28 -12.21 1.52
N TYR A 601 21.96 -13.49 1.71
CA TYR A 601 20.59 -13.98 1.58
C TYR A 601 19.68 -13.39 2.67
N PHE A 602 20.12 -13.41 3.93
CA PHE A 602 19.33 -12.88 5.04
C PHE A 602 19.29 -11.35 5.06
N ALA A 603 20.33 -10.67 4.55
CA ALA A 603 20.33 -9.22 4.35
C ALA A 603 19.20 -8.77 3.41
N GLN A 604 18.96 -9.51 2.31
CA GLN A 604 17.83 -9.26 1.40
C GLN A 604 16.46 -9.47 2.06
N LEU A 605 16.40 -10.22 3.17
CA LEU A 605 15.19 -10.45 3.96
C LEU A 605 15.05 -9.47 5.13
N GLY A 606 15.98 -8.50 5.25
CA GLY A 606 15.93 -7.42 6.23
C GLY A 606 16.65 -7.71 7.55
N PHE A 607 17.41 -8.80 7.64
CA PHE A 607 18.32 -9.04 8.78
C PHE A 607 19.54 -8.11 8.69
N LYS A 608 20.05 -7.70 9.85
CA LYS A 608 21.26 -6.86 9.97
C LYS A 608 22.34 -7.62 10.71
N VAL A 609 23.59 -7.47 10.29
CA VAL A 609 24.75 -8.07 10.97
C VAL A 609 24.86 -7.53 12.40
N ILE A 610 25.10 -8.42 13.36
CA ILE A 610 25.35 -8.09 14.77
C ILE A 610 26.63 -8.78 15.28
N GLU A 611 27.23 -8.25 16.34
CA GLU A 611 28.42 -8.86 16.92
C GLU A 611 28.06 -10.13 17.71
N LYS A 612 28.70 -11.27 17.39
CA LYS A 612 28.47 -12.56 18.09
C LYS A 612 28.67 -12.48 19.61
N SER A 613 29.56 -11.59 20.08
CA SER A 613 29.79 -11.32 21.51
C SER A 613 28.52 -10.88 22.25
N THR A 614 27.58 -10.24 21.56
CA THR A 614 26.31 -9.79 22.14
C THR A 614 25.32 -10.93 22.41
N LEU A 615 25.62 -12.13 21.92
CA LEU A 615 24.79 -13.32 22.03
C LEU A 615 25.40 -14.39 22.96
N ALA A 616 26.54 -14.07 23.58
CA ALA A 616 27.36 -15.02 24.32
C ALA A 616 26.64 -15.68 25.50
N ASP A 617 25.64 -15.02 26.10
CA ASP A 617 24.86 -15.56 27.21
C ASP A 617 23.76 -16.55 26.75
N TYR A 618 23.44 -16.59 25.45
CA TYR A 618 22.33 -17.39 24.89
C TYR A 618 22.76 -18.51 23.95
N ILE A 619 23.94 -18.41 23.30
CA ILE A 619 24.36 -19.30 22.20
C ILE A 619 25.26 -20.47 22.65
N ILE A 620 25.45 -20.65 23.97
CA ILE A 620 26.44 -21.58 24.54
C ILE A 620 26.21 -23.07 24.13
N GLU A 621 25.02 -23.46 23.66
CA GLU A 621 24.70 -24.86 23.32
C GLU A 621 24.73 -25.24 21.82
N ASP A 622 24.92 -24.30 20.88
CA ASP A 622 24.85 -24.61 19.43
C ASP A 622 26.14 -24.34 18.64
N SER A 623 27.24 -23.90 19.26
CA SER A 623 28.52 -23.76 18.55
C SER A 623 29.35 -25.07 18.56
N GLU A 624 28.76 -26.19 18.13
CA GLU A 624 29.53 -27.42 17.86
C GLU A 624 30.25 -27.30 16.51
N PRO A 625 31.50 -27.78 16.39
CA PRO A 625 32.24 -27.71 15.14
C PRO A 625 31.52 -28.52 14.05
N THR A 626 31.13 -27.85 12.97
CA THR A 626 30.64 -28.56 11.78
C THR A 626 31.82 -29.23 11.07
N PRO A 627 31.63 -30.36 10.36
CA PRO A 627 32.74 -31.14 9.79
C PRO A 627 33.63 -30.40 8.79
N HIS A 628 33.18 -29.24 8.28
CA HIS A 628 33.77 -28.56 7.12
C HIS A 628 33.88 -27.03 7.24
N LYS A 629 33.37 -26.39 8.30
CA LYS A 629 33.45 -24.92 8.48
C LYS A 629 33.80 -24.56 9.93
N ALA A 630 34.66 -23.56 10.09
CA ALA A 630 35.02 -23.10 11.43
C ALA A 630 33.89 -22.25 12.03
N PRO A 631 33.59 -22.35 13.34
CA PRO A 631 32.58 -21.52 14.00
C PRO A 631 32.84 -20.00 13.88
N GLU A 632 34.10 -19.60 13.69
CA GLU A 632 34.49 -18.20 13.44
C GLU A 632 34.00 -17.63 12.09
N ASP A 633 33.69 -18.47 11.09
CA ASP A 633 33.28 -18.03 9.74
C ASP A 633 31.78 -17.76 9.60
N GLU A 634 30.99 -18.14 10.61
CA GLU A 634 29.55 -17.92 10.62
C GLU A 634 29.22 -16.50 11.10
N VAL A 635 28.27 -15.85 10.44
CA VAL A 635 27.86 -14.47 10.73
C VAL A 635 26.56 -14.50 11.53
N ALA A 636 26.53 -13.75 12.64
CA ALA A 636 25.29 -13.52 13.38
C ALA A 636 24.54 -12.34 12.77
N MET A 637 23.26 -12.53 12.52
CA MET A 637 22.38 -11.48 12.03
C MET A 637 21.09 -11.42 12.86
N ALA A 638 20.54 -10.23 13.04
CA ALA A 638 19.32 -9.99 13.79
C ALA A 638 18.27 -9.26 12.95
N TYR A 639 17.01 -9.63 13.19
CA TYR A 639 15.82 -8.98 12.69
C TYR A 639 15.03 -8.47 13.87
N GLN A 640 14.80 -7.15 13.95
CA GLN A 640 13.90 -6.61 14.97
C GLN A 640 12.45 -6.81 14.55
N VAL A 641 11.72 -7.57 15.36
CA VAL A 641 10.27 -7.75 15.26
C VAL A 641 9.65 -6.60 16.04
N SER A 642 9.21 -5.59 15.30
CA SER A 642 8.68 -4.36 15.89
C SER A 642 7.21 -4.58 16.23
N ARG A 643 6.82 -4.32 17.48
CA ARG A 643 5.42 -4.27 17.92
C ARG A 643 4.63 -3.22 17.16
#